data_AF-A0A1F9N8W0-F1
#
_entry.id   AF-A0A1F9N8W0-F1
#
_cell.length_a   1.000
_cell.length_b   1.000
_cell.length_c   1.000
_cell.angle_alpha   90.00
_cell.angle_beta   90.00
_cell.angle_gamma   90.00
#
_symmetry.space_group_name_H-M   'P 1'
#
loop_
_entity.id
_entity.type
_entity.pdbx_description
1 polymer ?
#
loop_
_entity_poly.entity_id
_entity_poly.type
_entity_poly.pdbx_seq_one_letter_code
_entity_poly.pdbx_strand_id
1 'polypeptide(L)'
;MSELLRTVFYQKHLDLAAQMVGFGGWEMPIQYPEGIINEHMATRKTAGIFDVSHMGRLYFRGKDALPFLQHVLTNNAAAINTGESQYTLIQDETGGAIDDAYLYRFKPDEYLLVVNASNREKDVAHFKTRLENFQDIEMLDKTFEIAMISLQGPLSKSIMEGIITKGNLPEPARNRLSTVEINGVTTSLARTGYTGEPLGFELFIENQHAVAMWTLLMEKGAVPVGLGARDTLRLEACLPLYGHELGLDHDKKPIPVFASKLSRFAVSFSPLKGDFIGKKALFLQHQALKNIINREFKDISSLPRMVMAVAVTGKGIAREGYPVFVKDRQVGYITSGTMIPFQEPLGTGLDSAFREESRKRAIAMALMDSTIGEGDRIDIEIRKKRCEGVVVPYHMSSEAPPFVRSIPEDRLRVKKAPGDETGYPGLARQLLSRAVHNHTWRQKECINLIPSEMSQSYLSRLLSISDPVNRYAEHKEIKAFSGEDVFYYQGTGFINEVERLLNLEFQTYFNCRNIESRVISGQMANTAFFSALVDFLNRTDRKSEQRRIRKIMNNHIIKGGHLSAQPMGALRDFVARDPKTEKAAVVNFPVEAENPYKIDIRACEALIKEHQPELVILGKSMIIHKEPVAEIRKLVDEFAPDCLVMYDMAHVLGLYGPCFQEPLKEGAHIVTGSTHKTYFGTQRGVIASDFQEEDPGYGLWEAVQRRTFPGSVSNHHLGTLTGLLFSAYEMNHFKTGYQKSVISNAKAFAGALKENGLNVAGDPAISYTDTHQVILNVGYGKGAKIARMLEKNNIIVNYQATPAEEGFTASGALRMGVSEMTRFGMEEKDFKALAVLMGDLIKKGIAVKDEIIKFRQDFLDMQFCFKESEFEDVAKSLLTALK
;
A
#
# COMPACT_ATOMS: atom_id res chain seq x y z
N MET A 1 28.65 -3.31 43.63
CA MET A 1 28.23 -2.89 42.28
C MET A 1 28.83 -3.89 41.32
N SER A 2 28.03 -4.61 40.56
CA SER A 2 28.55 -5.48 39.50
C SER A 2 29.22 -4.62 38.43
N GLU A 3 30.30 -5.11 37.84
CA GLU A 3 30.98 -4.43 36.73
C GLU A 3 30.02 -4.36 35.52
N LEU A 4 29.89 -3.17 34.90
CA LEU A 4 29.03 -2.98 33.73
C LEU A 4 29.68 -3.61 32.49
N LEU A 5 28.87 -4.24 31.65
CA LEU A 5 29.30 -4.81 30.39
C LEU A 5 29.60 -3.70 29.36
N ARG A 6 30.44 -4.01 28.36
CA ARG A 6 30.84 -3.05 27.31
C ARG A 6 30.58 -3.63 25.93
N THR A 7 30.00 -2.82 25.03
CA THR A 7 29.85 -3.20 23.62
C THR A 7 31.19 -3.07 22.89
N VAL A 8 31.29 -3.69 21.71
CA VAL A 8 32.47 -3.54 20.83
C VAL A 8 32.72 -2.08 20.41
N PHE A 9 31.71 -1.21 20.54
CA PHE A 9 31.80 0.21 20.20
C PHE A 9 32.20 1.10 21.38
N TYR A 10 32.41 0.57 22.58
CA TYR A 10 32.71 1.36 23.78
C TYR A 10 33.82 2.39 23.57
N GLN A 11 34.99 1.96 23.05
CA GLN A 11 36.09 2.87 22.78
C GLN A 11 35.73 3.91 21.72
N LYS A 12 35.00 3.51 20.67
CA LYS A 12 34.54 4.43 19.62
C LYS A 12 33.62 5.52 20.18
N HIS A 13 32.76 5.19 21.14
CA HIS A 13 31.89 6.16 21.81
C HIS A 13 32.71 7.17 22.62
N LEU A 14 33.75 6.72 23.33
CA LEU A 14 34.68 7.60 24.04
C LEU A 14 35.45 8.52 23.09
N ASP A 15 35.93 7.99 21.97
CA ASP A 15 36.65 8.74 20.94
C ASP A 15 35.75 9.83 20.30
N LEU A 16 34.44 9.59 20.26
CA LEU A 16 33.42 10.55 19.83
C LEU A 16 32.94 11.49 20.94
N ALA A 17 33.62 11.48 22.10
CA ALA A 17 33.28 12.26 23.29
C ALA A 17 31.83 12.08 23.76
N ALA A 18 31.29 10.86 23.61
CA ALA A 18 29.96 10.54 24.11
C ALA A 18 29.93 10.56 25.64
N GLN A 19 28.82 11.04 26.19
CA GLN A 19 28.55 10.89 27.61
C GLN A 19 28.05 9.45 27.85
N MET A 20 28.81 8.66 28.61
CA MET A 20 28.48 7.26 28.91
C MET A 20 27.67 7.13 30.21
N VAL A 21 26.69 6.23 30.23
CA VAL A 21 25.87 5.90 31.41
C VAL A 21 25.64 4.40 31.52
N GLY A 22 25.30 3.91 32.71
CA GLY A 22 24.79 2.56 32.89
C GLY A 22 23.36 2.43 32.36
N PHE A 23 23.13 1.51 31.43
CA PHE A 23 21.81 1.20 30.88
C PHE A 23 21.68 -0.31 30.65
N GLY A 24 20.68 -0.95 31.28
CA GLY A 24 20.42 -2.38 31.12
C GLY A 24 21.60 -3.30 31.46
N GLY A 25 22.50 -2.88 32.36
CA GLY A 25 23.72 -3.62 32.71
C GLY A 25 24.95 -3.31 31.85
N TRP A 26 24.84 -2.38 30.89
CA TRP A 26 25.91 -2.00 29.95
C TRP A 26 26.33 -0.53 30.09
N GLU A 27 27.57 -0.21 29.75
CA GLU A 27 28.01 1.18 29.52
C GLU A 27 27.61 1.63 28.10
N MET A 28 26.68 2.59 28.00
CA MET A 28 26.10 3.04 26.74
C MET A 28 26.11 4.58 26.61
N PRO A 29 26.21 5.15 25.41
CA PRO A 29 26.15 6.59 25.20
C PRO A 29 24.72 7.13 25.42
N ILE A 30 24.53 8.04 26.38
CA ILE A 30 23.25 8.74 26.58
C ILE A 30 23.06 9.85 25.53
N GLN A 31 24.14 10.55 25.20
CA GLN A 31 24.21 11.61 24.18
C GLN A 31 25.66 11.86 23.75
N TYR A 32 25.83 12.46 22.58
CA TYR A 32 27.07 12.98 22.00
C TYR A 32 27.12 14.52 22.19
N PRO A 33 28.25 15.20 21.87
CA PRO A 33 28.44 16.63 22.18
C PRO A 33 27.34 17.57 21.66
N GLU A 34 26.73 17.25 20.52
CA GLU A 34 25.64 18.04 19.92
C GLU A 34 24.31 17.96 20.69
N GLY A 35 24.17 16.96 21.57
CA GLY A 35 23.03 16.78 22.46
C GLY A 35 21.77 16.17 21.81
N ILE A 36 20.87 15.70 22.69
CA ILE A 36 19.67 14.92 22.35
C ILE A 36 18.79 15.56 21.26
N ILE A 37 18.63 16.88 21.29
CA ILE A 37 17.76 17.59 20.31
C ILE A 37 18.33 17.48 18.90
N ASN A 38 19.65 17.70 18.75
CA ASN A 38 20.30 17.67 17.45
C ASN A 38 20.37 16.25 16.92
N GLU A 39 20.62 15.26 17.78
CA GLU A 39 20.58 13.85 17.42
C GLU A 39 19.19 13.37 16.95
N HIS A 40 18.13 13.77 17.66
CA HIS A 40 16.74 13.50 17.23
C HIS A 40 16.48 14.11 15.85
N MET A 41 16.84 15.38 15.66
CA MET A 41 16.65 16.08 14.39
C MET A 41 17.51 15.49 13.27
N ALA A 42 18.72 15.02 13.57
CA ALA A 42 19.57 14.33 12.60
C ALA A 42 18.92 13.05 12.10
N THR A 43 18.29 12.26 12.98
CA THR A 43 17.53 11.06 12.59
C THR A 43 16.36 11.41 11.67
N ARG A 44 15.61 12.47 11.98
CA ARG A 44 14.43 12.91 11.20
C ARG A 44 14.78 13.55 9.85
N LYS A 45 15.93 14.23 9.76
CA LYS A 45 16.36 14.99 8.57
C LYS A 45 17.31 14.21 7.66
N THR A 46 18.13 13.33 8.23
CA THR A 46 19.28 12.71 7.56
C THR A 46 19.33 11.19 7.83
N ALA A 47 20.31 10.71 8.58
CA ALA A 47 20.37 9.33 9.07
C ALA A 47 21.06 9.30 10.45
N GLY A 48 20.38 8.73 11.44
CA GLY A 48 20.96 8.41 12.75
C GLY A 48 21.50 6.99 12.79
N ILE A 49 22.70 6.79 13.35
CA ILE A 49 23.31 5.48 13.62
C ILE A 49 23.34 5.22 15.13
N PHE A 50 22.84 4.05 15.54
CA PHE A 50 22.63 3.67 16.94
C PHE A 50 23.37 2.37 17.25
N ASP A 51 24.07 2.34 18.39
CA ASP A 51 24.61 1.10 18.95
C ASP A 51 23.50 0.36 19.70
N VAL A 52 23.06 -0.76 19.11
CA VAL A 52 22.06 -1.65 19.72
C VAL A 52 22.66 -3.02 20.07
N SER A 53 23.99 -3.12 20.14
CA SER A 53 24.73 -4.35 20.45
C SER A 53 24.63 -4.81 21.90
N HIS A 54 23.99 -4.01 22.76
CA HIS A 54 23.68 -4.37 24.15
C HIS A 54 22.48 -5.34 24.25
N MET A 55 21.62 -5.40 23.22
CA MET A 55 20.46 -6.32 23.17
C MET A 55 20.91 -7.78 23.02
N GLY A 56 20.15 -8.75 23.54
CA GLY A 56 20.52 -10.17 23.47
C GLY A 56 20.25 -10.78 22.10
N ARG A 57 21.14 -11.65 21.60
CA ARG A 57 21.02 -12.32 20.28
C ARG A 57 20.99 -13.83 20.47
N LEU A 58 19.80 -14.41 20.50
CA LEU A 58 19.59 -15.84 20.78
C LEU A 58 19.24 -16.58 19.50
N TYR A 59 20.09 -17.50 19.07
CA TYR A 59 19.88 -18.35 17.91
C TYR A 59 19.24 -19.67 18.30
N PHE A 60 18.22 -20.09 17.57
CA PHE A 60 17.53 -21.37 17.74
C PHE A 60 17.66 -22.22 16.49
N ARG A 61 18.13 -23.46 16.65
CA ARG A 61 18.39 -24.43 15.58
C ARG A 61 17.86 -25.81 15.96
N GLY A 62 17.65 -26.67 14.98
CA GLY A 62 17.13 -28.04 15.17
C GLY A 62 15.65 -28.16 14.80
N LYS A 63 15.16 -29.40 14.68
CA LYS A 63 13.79 -29.69 14.22
C LYS A 63 12.72 -29.15 15.16
N ASP A 64 13.04 -29.07 16.45
CA ASP A 64 12.12 -28.61 17.50
C ASP A 64 12.14 -27.08 17.67
N ALA A 65 12.96 -26.33 16.92
CA ALA A 65 13.04 -24.86 17.01
C ALA A 65 11.70 -24.18 16.75
N LEU A 66 10.98 -24.55 15.68
CA LEU A 66 9.67 -23.96 15.39
C LEU A 66 8.61 -24.34 16.44
N PRO A 67 8.41 -25.63 16.80
CA PRO A 67 7.51 -26.01 17.90
C PRO A 67 7.80 -25.27 19.22
N PHE A 68 9.08 -25.15 19.60
CA PHE A 68 9.49 -24.43 20.80
C PHE A 68 9.09 -22.95 20.73
N LEU A 69 9.46 -22.25 19.64
CA LEU A 69 9.14 -20.84 19.44
C LEU A 69 7.62 -20.58 19.41
N GLN A 70 6.84 -21.49 18.84
CA GLN A 70 5.37 -21.42 18.88
C GLN A 70 4.82 -21.52 20.31
N HIS A 71 5.48 -22.27 21.19
CA HIS A 71 5.05 -22.48 22.56
C HIS A 71 5.43 -21.31 23.50
N VAL A 72 6.61 -20.72 23.31
CA VAL A 72 7.15 -19.70 24.23
C VAL A 72 6.94 -18.25 23.78
N LEU A 73 6.58 -18.01 22.52
CA LEU A 73 6.33 -16.66 21.99
C LEU A 73 4.84 -16.43 21.73
N THR A 74 4.38 -15.19 21.83
CA THR A 74 2.96 -14.86 21.59
C THR A 74 2.54 -14.86 20.11
N ASN A 75 3.48 -14.67 19.18
CA ASN A 75 3.16 -14.56 17.74
C ASN A 75 3.36 -15.90 17.02
N ASN A 76 2.77 -16.06 15.84
CA ASN A 76 2.87 -17.29 15.06
C ASN A 76 4.22 -17.39 14.33
N ALA A 77 5.21 -18.06 14.91
CA ALA A 77 6.52 -18.28 14.30
C ALA A 77 6.45 -19.11 13.01
N ALA A 78 5.38 -19.87 12.77
CA ALA A 78 5.21 -20.58 11.51
C ALA A 78 4.83 -19.64 10.35
N ALA A 79 4.37 -18.41 10.63
CA ALA A 79 3.96 -17.44 9.63
C ALA A 79 5.16 -16.79 8.90
N ILE A 80 6.37 -16.85 9.47
CA ILE A 80 7.57 -16.24 8.90
C ILE A 80 8.31 -17.20 7.97
N ASN A 81 8.47 -16.80 6.71
CA ASN A 81 9.31 -17.50 5.76
C ASN A 81 10.77 -17.03 5.88
N THR A 82 11.70 -17.76 5.25
CA THR A 82 13.08 -17.27 5.11
C THR A 82 13.09 -15.91 4.42
N GLY A 83 13.82 -14.95 4.97
CA GLY A 83 13.81 -13.57 4.50
C GLY A 83 12.78 -12.66 5.18
N GLU A 84 12.15 -13.11 6.27
CA GLU A 84 11.14 -12.35 7.01
C GLU A 84 11.42 -12.30 8.52
N SER A 85 10.91 -11.26 9.17
CA SER A 85 10.90 -11.11 10.61
C SER A 85 9.51 -10.74 11.15
N GLN A 86 9.35 -10.83 12.47
CA GLN A 86 8.15 -10.38 13.15
C GLN A 86 8.43 -9.93 14.57
N TYR A 87 7.66 -8.94 15.02
CA TYR A 87 7.60 -8.54 16.42
C TYR A 87 6.78 -9.56 17.22
N THR A 88 7.23 -9.87 18.43
CA THR A 88 6.59 -10.85 19.33
C THR A 88 6.87 -10.50 20.79
N LEU A 89 6.27 -11.24 21.71
CA LEU A 89 6.44 -11.07 23.14
C LEU A 89 6.83 -12.40 23.76
N ILE A 90 7.59 -12.33 24.85
CA ILE A 90 7.82 -13.43 25.78
C ILE A 90 6.87 -13.21 26.95
N GLN A 91 6.06 -14.21 27.28
CA GLN A 91 4.98 -14.09 28.25
C GLN A 91 5.07 -15.13 29.36
N ASP A 92 4.51 -14.79 30.52
CA ASP A 92 4.27 -15.75 31.61
C ASP A 92 2.89 -16.42 31.50
N GLU A 93 2.61 -17.36 32.41
CA GLU A 93 1.35 -18.09 32.48
C GLU A 93 0.14 -17.18 32.75
N THR A 94 0.35 -15.98 33.30
CA THR A 94 -0.69 -14.97 33.56
C THR A 94 -0.95 -14.08 32.35
N GLY A 95 -0.19 -14.25 31.27
CA GLY A 95 -0.29 -13.42 30.06
C GLY A 95 0.31 -12.02 30.24
N GLY A 96 1.19 -11.84 31.24
CA GLY A 96 2.02 -10.65 31.40
C GLY A 96 3.29 -10.74 30.54
N ALA A 97 3.84 -9.60 30.12
CA ALA A 97 5.07 -9.57 29.35
C ALA A 97 6.30 -9.79 30.24
N ILE A 98 7.05 -10.87 29.99
CA ILE A 98 8.39 -11.09 30.53
C ILE A 98 9.40 -10.21 29.81
N ASP A 99 9.25 -10.09 28.49
CA ASP A 99 9.99 -9.20 27.60
C ASP A 99 9.22 -9.01 26.28
N ASP A 100 9.61 -8.00 25.49
CA ASP A 100 9.29 -7.92 24.07
C ASP A 100 10.51 -8.27 23.20
N ALA A 101 10.26 -8.82 22.01
CA ALA A 101 11.32 -9.37 21.19
C ALA A 101 11.02 -9.27 19.68
N TYR A 102 12.07 -9.44 18.88
CA TYR A 102 11.95 -9.56 17.43
C TYR A 102 12.53 -10.89 16.96
N LEU A 103 11.73 -11.65 16.20
CA LEU A 103 12.12 -12.94 15.64
C LEU A 103 12.47 -12.76 14.16
N TYR A 104 13.68 -13.15 13.77
CA TYR A 104 14.23 -13.05 12.42
C TYR A 104 14.51 -14.45 11.87
N ARG A 105 14.23 -14.68 10.58
CA ARG A 105 14.56 -15.93 9.88
C ARG A 105 15.40 -15.67 8.63
N PHE A 106 16.71 -15.52 8.82
CA PHE A 106 17.65 -15.31 7.70
C PHE A 106 17.91 -16.58 6.89
N LYS A 107 17.81 -17.76 7.52
CA LYS A 107 18.07 -19.07 6.91
C LYS A 107 16.91 -20.03 7.18
N PRO A 108 16.70 -21.06 6.35
CA PRO A 108 15.61 -22.02 6.54
C PRO A 108 15.62 -22.73 7.91
N ASP A 109 16.80 -23.13 8.39
CA ASP A 109 16.97 -24.01 9.57
C ASP A 109 17.41 -23.27 10.84
N GLU A 110 17.26 -21.94 10.88
CA GLU A 110 17.74 -21.11 11.97
C GLU A 110 16.82 -19.92 12.19
N TYR A 111 16.52 -19.65 13.47
CA TYR A 111 15.85 -18.43 13.90
C TYR A 111 16.78 -17.62 14.80
N LEU A 112 16.71 -16.29 14.68
CA LEU A 112 17.36 -15.36 15.58
C LEU A 112 16.30 -14.59 16.34
N LEU A 113 16.29 -14.70 17.66
CA LEU A 113 15.46 -13.88 18.55
C LEU A 113 16.34 -12.80 19.17
N VAL A 114 15.96 -11.54 18.96
CA VAL A 114 16.59 -10.39 19.62
C VAL A 114 15.73 -9.95 20.79
N VAL A 115 16.31 -9.95 22.00
CA VAL A 115 15.65 -9.63 23.28
C VAL A 115 16.27 -8.37 23.91
N ASN A 116 15.56 -7.72 24.83
CA ASN A 116 16.05 -6.49 25.46
C ASN A 116 17.28 -6.74 26.35
N ALA A 117 18.17 -5.76 26.39
CA ALA A 117 19.45 -5.88 27.11
C ALA A 117 19.28 -6.21 28.60
N SER A 118 18.36 -5.53 29.27
CA SER A 118 18.09 -5.72 30.70
C SER A 118 17.47 -7.08 31.04
N ASN A 119 16.88 -7.76 30.04
CA ASN A 119 16.12 -8.99 30.23
C ASN A 119 16.86 -10.23 29.73
N ARG A 120 17.93 -10.10 28.94
CA ARG A 120 18.68 -11.23 28.35
C ARG A 120 18.91 -12.40 29.31
N GLU A 121 19.49 -12.17 30.48
CA GLU A 121 19.78 -13.26 31.43
C GLU A 121 18.51 -13.94 31.96
N LYS A 122 17.47 -13.14 32.23
CA LYS A 122 16.14 -13.61 32.65
C LYS A 122 15.48 -14.42 31.54
N ASP A 123 15.56 -13.98 30.29
CA ASP A 123 14.97 -14.67 29.14
C ASP A 123 15.70 -15.98 28.84
N VAL A 124 17.04 -15.98 28.88
CA VAL A 124 17.86 -17.19 28.73
C VAL A 124 17.52 -18.19 29.83
N ALA A 125 17.41 -17.76 31.09
CA ALA A 125 17.00 -18.63 32.19
C ALA A 125 15.58 -19.17 31.97
N HIS A 126 14.64 -18.32 31.56
CA HIS A 126 13.27 -18.72 31.24
C HIS A 126 13.26 -19.80 30.16
N PHE A 127 13.93 -19.57 29.02
CA PHE A 127 13.98 -20.53 27.93
C PHE A 127 14.65 -21.85 28.32
N LYS A 128 15.76 -21.82 29.07
CA LYS A 128 16.43 -23.05 29.54
C LYS A 128 15.48 -23.99 30.26
N THR A 129 14.64 -23.47 31.16
CA THR A 129 13.65 -24.30 31.87
C THR A 129 12.57 -24.90 30.97
N ARG A 130 12.34 -24.34 29.78
CA ARG A 130 11.34 -24.83 28.82
C ARG A 130 11.95 -25.76 27.77
N LEU A 131 13.22 -25.56 27.44
CA LEU A 131 13.98 -26.36 26.48
C LEU A 131 14.05 -27.84 26.89
N GLU A 132 14.00 -28.14 28.19
CA GLU A 132 14.00 -29.52 28.72
C GLU A 132 12.86 -30.41 28.16
N ASN A 133 11.80 -29.80 27.62
CA ASN A 133 10.66 -30.52 27.01
C ASN A 133 10.84 -30.82 25.51
N PHE A 134 11.98 -30.45 24.92
CA PHE A 134 12.27 -30.60 23.49
C PHE A 134 13.61 -31.32 23.32
N GLN A 135 13.72 -32.15 22.28
CA GLN A 135 14.87 -33.06 22.13
C GLN A 135 15.89 -32.55 21.11
N ASP A 136 15.41 -32.04 19.96
CA ASP A 136 16.26 -31.61 18.83
C ASP A 136 16.19 -30.08 18.70
N ILE A 137 16.72 -29.39 19.70
CA ILE A 137 16.84 -27.93 19.72
C ILE A 137 18.12 -27.47 20.43
N GLU A 138 18.80 -26.51 19.81
CA GLU A 138 19.94 -25.81 20.37
C GLU A 138 19.63 -24.31 20.47
N MET A 139 19.83 -23.73 21.66
CA MET A 139 19.80 -22.29 21.88
C MET A 139 21.22 -21.77 22.09
N LEU A 140 21.72 -20.94 21.16
CA LEU A 140 23.03 -20.31 21.23
C LEU A 140 22.89 -18.83 21.50
N ASP A 141 23.52 -18.35 22.57
CA ASP A 141 23.59 -16.93 22.85
C ASP A 141 24.83 -16.32 22.20
N LYS A 142 24.62 -15.50 21.16
CA LYS A 142 25.69 -14.85 20.39
C LYS A 142 25.86 -13.35 20.71
N THR A 143 25.51 -12.96 21.94
CA THR A 143 25.50 -11.56 22.39
C THR A 143 26.91 -10.95 22.49
N PHE A 144 27.98 -11.72 22.41
CA PHE A 144 29.35 -11.19 22.44
C PHE A 144 30.12 -11.43 21.14
N GLU A 145 29.48 -12.02 20.14
CA GLU A 145 30.10 -12.39 18.86
C GLU A 145 29.55 -11.56 17.69
N ILE A 146 28.26 -11.19 17.73
CA ILE A 146 27.57 -10.52 16.61
C ILE A 146 27.09 -9.12 17.04
N ALA A 147 27.75 -8.04 16.62
CA ALA A 147 27.31 -6.68 16.86
C ALA A 147 26.00 -6.36 16.13
N MET A 148 25.25 -5.41 16.67
CA MET A 148 24.06 -4.85 16.02
C MET A 148 24.13 -3.34 15.92
N ILE A 149 23.90 -2.82 14.71
CA ILE A 149 23.82 -1.39 14.41
C ILE A 149 22.42 -1.10 13.87
N SER A 150 21.78 -0.04 14.34
CA SER A 150 20.55 0.47 13.72
C SER A 150 20.86 1.76 12.95
N LEU A 151 20.50 1.83 11.67
CA LEU A 151 20.61 3.00 10.82
C LEU A 151 19.20 3.46 10.44
N GLN A 152 18.78 4.63 10.90
CA GLN A 152 17.38 5.08 10.78
C GLN A 152 17.33 6.50 10.20
N GLY A 153 16.40 6.77 9.29
CA GLY A 153 16.18 8.12 8.74
C GLY A 153 16.08 8.15 7.21
N PRO A 154 15.69 9.30 6.63
CA PRO A 154 15.43 9.45 5.20
C PRO A 154 16.62 9.13 4.29
N LEU A 155 17.88 9.27 4.76
CA LEU A 155 19.09 8.96 3.97
C LEU A 155 19.62 7.54 4.18
N SER A 156 19.04 6.76 5.09
CA SER A 156 19.50 5.40 5.41
C SER A 156 19.55 4.50 4.16
N LYS A 157 18.53 4.56 3.30
CA LYS A 157 18.47 3.81 2.03
C LYS A 157 19.66 4.14 1.12
N SER A 158 19.85 5.42 0.81
CA SER A 158 20.93 5.86 -0.08
C SER A 158 22.33 5.55 0.48
N ILE A 159 22.50 5.60 1.81
CA ILE A 159 23.76 5.22 2.45
C ILE A 159 24.05 3.74 2.23
N MET A 160 23.06 2.88 2.49
CA MET A 160 23.22 1.43 2.33
C MET A 160 23.43 1.03 0.86
N GLU A 161 22.66 1.59 -0.07
CA GLU A 161 22.86 1.38 -1.52
C GLU A 161 24.27 1.75 -1.97
N GLY A 162 24.86 2.81 -1.39
CA GLY A 162 26.20 3.29 -1.71
C GLY A 162 27.36 2.47 -1.13
N ILE A 163 27.10 1.48 -0.26
CA ILE A 163 28.15 0.65 0.37
C ILE A 163 28.00 -0.86 0.10
N ILE A 164 26.82 -1.32 -0.33
CA ILE A 164 26.61 -2.74 -0.68
C ILE A 164 27.41 -3.07 -1.94
N THR A 165 28.31 -4.05 -1.83
CA THR A 165 29.11 -4.55 -2.97
C THR A 165 28.42 -5.72 -3.67
N LYS A 166 27.62 -6.52 -2.94
CA LYS A 166 26.85 -7.65 -3.50
C LYS A 166 25.57 -7.88 -2.70
N GLY A 167 24.50 -8.30 -3.38
CA GLY A 167 23.18 -8.52 -2.80
C GLY A 167 22.29 -7.27 -2.90
N ASN A 168 21.08 -7.35 -2.34
CA ASN A 168 20.06 -6.29 -2.45
C ASN A 168 19.53 -5.91 -1.07
N LEU A 169 19.02 -4.68 -0.97
CA LEU A 169 18.30 -4.23 0.22
C LEU A 169 17.05 -5.08 0.48
N PRO A 170 16.67 -5.26 1.75
CA PRO A 170 15.45 -5.95 2.13
C PRO A 170 14.21 -5.05 1.95
N GLU A 171 13.92 -4.67 0.71
CA GLU A 171 12.89 -3.70 0.36
C GLU A 171 11.77 -4.28 -0.51
N PRO A 172 10.63 -3.58 -0.65
CA PRO A 172 10.26 -2.33 0.05
C PRO A 172 9.43 -2.57 1.33
N ALA A 173 8.99 -3.80 1.59
CA ALA A 173 8.16 -4.09 2.76
C ALA A 173 8.95 -4.06 4.08
N ARG A 174 8.36 -3.55 5.16
CA ARG A 174 8.93 -3.70 6.52
C ARG A 174 9.05 -5.19 6.87
N ASN A 175 9.97 -5.51 7.78
CA ASN A 175 10.22 -6.85 8.28
C ASN A 175 10.70 -7.85 7.22
N ARG A 176 11.25 -7.33 6.12
CA ARG A 176 12.00 -8.13 5.16
C ARG A 176 13.46 -8.17 5.59
N LEU A 177 14.12 -9.27 5.22
CA LEU A 177 15.50 -9.56 5.52
C LEU A 177 16.28 -9.85 4.24
N SER A 178 17.55 -9.52 4.24
CA SER A 178 18.49 -9.93 3.20
C SER A 178 19.88 -10.17 3.80
N THR A 179 20.73 -10.85 3.05
CA THR A 179 22.15 -10.98 3.34
C THR A 179 22.90 -10.30 2.21
N VAL A 180 23.80 -9.38 2.56
CA VAL A 180 24.58 -8.60 1.60
C VAL A 180 26.07 -8.74 1.92
N GLU A 181 26.90 -8.33 0.95
CA GLU A 181 28.32 -8.14 1.15
C GLU A 181 28.62 -6.63 1.12
N ILE A 182 29.44 -6.18 2.07
CA ILE A 182 29.93 -4.79 2.15
C ILE A 182 31.44 -4.88 2.38
N ASN A 183 32.24 -4.42 1.42
CA ASN A 183 33.71 -4.52 1.46
C ASN A 183 34.24 -5.93 1.81
N GLY A 184 33.63 -6.98 1.25
CA GLY A 184 33.98 -8.38 1.54
C GLY A 184 33.42 -8.95 2.84
N VAL A 185 32.73 -8.15 3.66
CA VAL A 185 32.11 -8.59 4.92
C VAL A 185 30.66 -8.99 4.68
N THR A 186 30.32 -10.25 4.98
CA THR A 186 28.93 -10.72 4.95
C THR A 186 28.15 -10.07 6.09
N THR A 187 27.08 -9.36 5.75
CA THR A 187 26.23 -8.63 6.69
C THR A 187 24.78 -9.02 6.49
N SER A 188 24.11 -9.40 7.58
CA SER A 188 22.66 -9.62 7.55
C SER A 188 21.94 -8.28 7.78
N LEU A 189 20.95 -7.97 6.95
CA LEU A 189 20.17 -6.74 7.00
C LEU A 189 18.71 -7.02 7.28
N ALA A 190 18.10 -6.20 8.14
CA ALA A 190 16.67 -6.22 8.40
C ALA A 190 16.05 -4.83 8.20
N ARG A 191 14.91 -4.76 7.50
CA ARG A 191 14.11 -3.53 7.38
C ARG A 191 13.20 -3.36 8.60
N THR A 192 13.83 -3.13 9.74
CA THR A 192 13.24 -2.97 11.07
C THR A 192 13.76 -1.69 11.73
N GLY A 193 13.15 -1.28 12.84
CA GLY A 193 13.57 -0.07 13.55
C GLY A 193 12.63 0.31 14.69
N TYR A 194 13.15 1.14 15.60
CA TYR A 194 12.48 1.55 16.84
C TYR A 194 12.37 3.09 16.98
N THR A 195 12.30 3.82 15.86
CA THR A 195 12.35 5.29 15.84
C THR A 195 11.13 5.96 15.18
N GLY A 196 10.24 5.20 14.55
CA GLY A 196 9.13 5.73 13.73
C GLY A 196 9.49 5.98 12.26
N GLU A 197 10.77 6.20 11.95
CA GLU A 197 11.47 5.63 10.78
C GLU A 197 10.63 5.02 9.64
N PRO A 198 10.14 5.70 8.58
CA PRO A 198 9.66 5.01 7.39
C PRO A 198 10.79 4.20 6.72
N LEU A 199 12.01 4.74 6.74
CA LEU A 199 13.23 4.15 6.20
C LEU A 199 14.25 3.88 7.32
N GLY A 200 14.72 2.65 7.39
CA GLY A 200 15.73 2.24 8.35
C GLY A 200 16.10 0.76 8.22
N PHE A 201 17.31 0.44 8.67
CA PHE A 201 17.91 -0.89 8.60
C PHE A 201 18.59 -1.25 9.91
N GLU A 202 18.52 -2.51 10.30
CA GLU A 202 19.33 -3.09 11.35
C GLU A 202 20.35 -4.05 10.72
N LEU A 203 21.61 -3.88 11.08
CA LEU A 203 22.75 -4.64 10.58
C LEU A 203 23.22 -5.60 11.67
N PHE A 204 23.44 -6.86 11.30
CA PHE A 204 24.04 -7.88 12.18
C PHE A 204 25.39 -8.28 11.59
N ILE A 205 26.46 -8.04 12.35
CA ILE A 205 27.85 -8.08 11.86
C ILE A 205 28.72 -8.79 12.88
N GLU A 206 29.67 -9.61 12.45
CA GLU A 206 30.67 -10.17 13.37
C GLU A 206 31.49 -9.05 14.03
N ASN A 207 31.70 -9.16 15.35
CA ASN A 207 32.29 -8.10 16.17
C ASN A 207 33.61 -7.53 15.63
N GLN A 208 34.45 -8.38 15.05
CA GLN A 208 35.74 -7.97 14.48
C GLN A 208 35.62 -6.94 13.33
N HIS A 209 34.46 -6.86 12.67
CA HIS A 209 34.19 -5.92 11.56
C HIS A 209 33.28 -4.75 11.96
N ALA A 210 32.71 -4.78 13.17
CA ALA A 210 31.66 -3.87 13.59
C ALA A 210 32.11 -2.40 13.62
N VAL A 211 33.27 -2.10 14.24
CA VAL A 211 33.81 -0.74 14.35
C VAL A 211 34.16 -0.14 12.98
N ALA A 212 34.66 -0.97 12.06
CA ALA A 212 34.93 -0.56 10.69
C ALA A 212 33.62 -0.20 9.95
N MET A 213 32.57 -1.03 10.11
CA MET A 213 31.24 -0.73 9.54
C MET A 213 30.65 0.58 10.09
N TRP A 214 30.72 0.79 11.40
CA TRP A 214 30.24 2.02 12.02
C TRP A 214 30.95 3.25 11.45
N THR A 215 32.27 3.17 11.32
CA THR A 215 33.08 4.26 10.75
C THR A 215 32.70 4.52 9.30
N LEU A 216 32.54 3.48 8.48
CA LEU A 216 32.09 3.58 7.09
C LEU A 216 30.72 4.27 6.98
N LEU A 217 29.76 3.91 7.81
CA LEU A 217 28.43 4.52 7.83
C LEU A 217 28.50 6.02 8.19
N MET A 218 29.35 6.39 9.16
CA MET A 218 29.59 7.79 9.50
C MET A 218 30.24 8.57 8.36
N GLU A 219 31.22 7.99 7.66
CA GLU A 219 31.86 8.59 6.48
C GLU A 219 30.87 8.85 5.35
N LYS A 220 29.81 8.04 5.25
CA LYS A 220 28.70 8.25 4.31
C LYS A 220 27.63 9.23 4.80
N GLY A 221 27.81 9.82 5.97
CA GLY A 221 26.96 10.89 6.50
C GLY A 221 25.97 10.46 7.59
N ALA A 222 26.09 9.25 8.14
CA ALA A 222 25.31 8.88 9.32
C ALA A 222 25.81 9.60 10.57
N VAL A 223 24.89 10.08 11.41
CA VAL A 223 25.18 10.82 12.64
C VAL A 223 25.00 9.90 13.84
N PRO A 224 25.97 9.77 14.76
CA PRO A 224 25.83 8.91 15.93
C PRO A 224 24.75 9.44 16.88
N VAL A 225 23.90 8.55 17.38
CA VAL A 225 22.75 8.89 18.22
C VAL A 225 22.75 8.08 19.51
N GLY A 226 22.60 8.77 20.64
CA GLY A 226 22.58 8.20 21.98
C GLY A 226 21.19 7.78 22.45
N LEU A 227 21.15 7.14 23.63
CA LEU A 227 19.92 6.62 24.23
C LEU A 227 18.87 7.71 24.50
N GLY A 228 19.28 8.94 24.81
CA GLY A 228 18.36 10.03 25.11
C GLY A 228 17.53 10.43 23.89
N ALA A 229 18.16 10.54 22.72
CA ALA A 229 17.44 10.79 21.47
C ALA A 229 16.62 9.58 21.03
N ARG A 230 17.13 8.35 21.19
CA ARG A 230 16.36 7.12 20.95
C ARG A 230 15.03 7.10 21.74
N ASP A 231 15.06 7.50 23.01
CA ASP A 231 13.87 7.60 23.85
C ASP A 231 12.87 8.67 23.35
N THR A 232 13.36 9.82 22.89
CA THR A 232 12.46 10.82 22.29
C THR A 232 11.83 10.37 20.96
N LEU A 233 12.59 9.64 20.12
CA LEU A 233 12.13 9.14 18.82
C LEU A 233 11.07 8.05 18.99
N ARG A 234 11.30 7.08 19.88
CA ARG A 234 10.34 6.00 20.16
C ARG A 234 9.06 6.55 20.79
N LEU A 235 9.18 7.55 21.68
CA LEU A 235 8.03 8.17 22.32
C LEU A 235 7.18 8.95 21.32
N GLU A 236 7.80 9.66 20.38
CA GLU A 236 7.08 10.30 19.28
C GLU A 236 6.33 9.27 18.43
N ALA A 237 6.96 8.12 18.14
CA ALA A 237 6.34 7.02 17.42
C ALA A 237 5.33 6.21 18.24
N CYS A 238 5.11 6.56 19.52
CA CYS A 238 4.28 5.83 20.48
C CYS A 238 4.68 4.34 20.63
N LEU A 239 5.97 4.04 20.53
CA LEU A 239 6.50 2.69 20.71
C LEU A 239 6.73 2.41 22.22
N PRO A 240 6.19 1.30 22.75
CA PRO A 240 6.31 0.95 24.16
C PRO A 240 7.72 0.52 24.51
N LEU A 241 8.17 0.83 25.71
CA LEU A 241 9.44 0.36 26.27
C LEU A 241 9.18 -0.59 27.44
N TYR A 242 9.89 -1.72 27.48
CA TYR A 242 9.83 -2.63 28.62
C TYR A 242 10.23 -1.92 29.92
N GLY A 243 9.47 -2.14 30.99
CA GLY A 243 9.61 -1.46 32.26
C GLY A 243 8.82 -0.15 32.39
N HIS A 244 8.22 0.35 31.29
CA HIS A 244 7.40 1.55 31.27
C HIS A 244 5.97 1.26 30.79
N GLU A 245 5.83 0.80 29.54
CA GLU A 245 4.54 0.49 28.92
C GLU A 245 4.26 -1.02 28.84
N LEU A 246 5.26 -1.85 29.13
CA LEU A 246 5.21 -3.31 29.14
C LEU A 246 5.91 -3.83 30.39
N GLY A 247 5.49 -5.01 30.86
CA GLY A 247 6.05 -5.63 32.06
C GLY A 247 5.30 -5.23 33.32
N LEU A 248 6.01 -4.66 34.29
CA LEU A 248 5.42 -4.23 35.57
C LEU A 248 5.20 -2.73 35.58
N ASP A 249 4.07 -2.35 36.15
CA ASP A 249 3.59 -1.00 36.36
C ASP A 249 4.32 -0.35 37.56
N HIS A 250 4.12 0.96 37.80
CA HIS A 250 4.84 1.67 38.88
C HIS A 250 4.57 1.12 40.30
N ASP A 251 3.40 0.48 40.51
CA ASP A 251 3.01 -0.22 41.73
C ASP A 251 3.46 -1.70 41.75
N LYS A 252 4.33 -2.10 40.81
CA LYS A 252 4.82 -3.47 40.60
C LYS A 252 3.73 -4.48 40.22
N LYS A 253 2.62 -4.03 39.64
CA LYS A 253 1.57 -4.91 39.13
C LYS A 253 1.81 -5.23 37.65
N PRO A 254 1.44 -6.42 37.14
CA PRO A 254 1.55 -6.71 35.72
C PRO A 254 0.69 -5.76 34.87
N ILE A 255 1.29 -5.18 33.83
CA ILE A 255 0.56 -4.48 32.78
C ILE A 255 0.03 -5.53 31.80
N PRO A 256 -1.29 -5.58 31.53
CA PRO A 256 -1.83 -6.48 30.52
C PRO A 256 -1.17 -6.24 29.15
N VAL A 257 -0.73 -7.29 28.47
CA VAL A 257 -0.11 -7.20 27.15
C VAL A 257 -0.99 -6.43 26.16
N PHE A 258 -2.31 -6.68 26.13
CA PHE A 258 -3.23 -5.95 25.24
C PHE A 258 -3.48 -4.49 25.62
N ALA A 259 -2.92 -3.99 26.73
CA ALA A 259 -2.91 -2.55 27.03
C ALA A 259 -2.13 -1.77 25.97
N SER A 260 -1.14 -2.39 25.34
CA SER A 260 -0.43 -1.85 24.18
C SER A 260 -1.16 -2.17 22.87
N LYS A 261 -1.31 -1.16 21.99
CA LYS A 261 -1.88 -1.35 20.64
C LYS A 261 -1.05 -2.29 19.76
N LEU A 262 0.25 -2.46 20.03
CA LEU A 262 1.13 -3.36 19.26
C LEU A 262 0.78 -4.85 19.41
N SER A 263 0.13 -5.23 20.51
CA SER A 263 -0.25 -6.61 20.79
C SER A 263 -1.23 -7.19 19.77
N ARG A 264 -1.96 -6.32 19.04
CA ARG A 264 -2.79 -6.71 17.89
C ARG A 264 -1.99 -7.36 16.75
N PHE A 265 -0.70 -7.07 16.66
CA PHE A 265 0.22 -7.63 15.68
C PHE A 265 1.21 -8.64 16.29
N ALA A 266 1.42 -8.59 17.61
CA ALA A 266 2.38 -9.41 18.32
C ALA A 266 1.80 -10.71 18.90
N VAL A 267 0.46 -10.83 18.99
CA VAL A 267 -0.22 -12.00 19.56
C VAL A 267 -1.07 -12.66 18.49
N SER A 268 -0.84 -13.95 18.25
CA SER A 268 -1.61 -14.77 17.32
C SER A 268 -2.47 -15.78 18.08
N PHE A 269 -3.74 -15.89 17.67
CA PHE A 269 -4.63 -16.96 18.13
C PHE A 269 -4.98 -17.93 17.01
N SER A 270 -4.15 -17.97 15.94
CA SER A 270 -4.31 -18.94 14.87
C SER A 270 -4.45 -20.36 15.43
N PRO A 271 -5.41 -21.15 14.95
CA PRO A 271 -5.50 -22.56 15.30
C PRO A 271 -4.20 -23.33 15.04
N LEU A 272 -3.44 -22.96 14.00
CA LEU A 272 -2.18 -23.60 13.64
C LEU A 272 -1.04 -23.33 14.63
N LYS A 273 -1.16 -22.29 15.47
CA LYS A 273 -0.17 -22.02 16.52
C LYS A 273 -0.22 -23.04 17.66
N GLY A 274 -1.37 -23.69 17.85
CA GLY A 274 -1.56 -24.62 18.97
C GLY A 274 -1.64 -23.91 20.32
N ASP A 275 -1.28 -24.62 21.39
CA ASP A 275 -1.26 -24.10 22.75
C ASP A 275 0.10 -23.47 23.10
N PHE A 276 0.07 -22.40 23.88
CA PHE A 276 1.27 -21.65 24.25
C PHE A 276 1.11 -20.99 25.62
N ILE A 277 2.24 -20.67 26.26
CA ILE A 277 2.27 -20.12 27.62
C ILE A 277 1.38 -18.87 27.69
N GLY A 278 0.49 -18.79 28.69
CA GLY A 278 -0.36 -17.61 28.89
C GLY A 278 -1.52 -17.43 27.89
N LYS A 279 -1.73 -18.35 26.92
CA LYS A 279 -2.76 -18.23 25.88
C LYS A 279 -4.15 -17.90 26.41
N LYS A 280 -4.60 -18.59 27.47
CA LYS A 280 -5.93 -18.38 28.08
C LYS A 280 -6.07 -16.95 28.63
N ALA A 281 -5.06 -16.45 29.35
CA ALA A 281 -5.10 -15.12 29.91
C ALA A 281 -5.06 -14.04 28.82
N LEU A 282 -4.18 -14.19 27.83
CA LEU A 282 -4.13 -13.30 26.66
C LEU A 282 -5.45 -13.29 25.87
N PHE A 283 -6.13 -14.44 25.77
CA PHE A 283 -7.45 -14.51 25.13
C PHE A 283 -8.51 -13.72 25.89
N LEU A 284 -8.50 -13.74 27.23
CA LEU A 284 -9.39 -12.91 28.06
C LEU A 284 -9.10 -11.41 27.88
N GLN A 285 -7.82 -11.03 27.83
CA GLN A 285 -7.43 -9.65 27.55
C GLN A 285 -7.90 -9.19 26.15
N HIS A 286 -7.78 -10.05 25.13
CA HIS A 286 -8.27 -9.77 23.78
C HIS A 286 -9.80 -9.62 23.72
N GLN A 287 -10.56 -10.44 24.46
CA GLN A 287 -12.01 -10.28 24.57
C GLN A 287 -12.38 -8.94 25.23
N ALA A 288 -11.71 -8.58 26.33
CA ALA A 288 -11.90 -7.28 26.97
C ALA A 288 -11.59 -6.12 26.01
N LEU A 289 -10.55 -6.24 25.18
CA LEU A 289 -10.23 -5.24 24.15
C LEU A 289 -11.36 -5.09 23.12
N LYS A 290 -12.00 -6.18 22.69
CA LYS A 290 -13.17 -6.11 21.78
C LYS A 290 -14.32 -5.34 22.44
N ASN A 291 -14.60 -5.63 23.70
CA ASN A 291 -15.63 -4.94 24.46
C ASN A 291 -15.32 -3.43 24.58
N ILE A 292 -14.07 -3.06 24.89
CA ILE A 292 -13.61 -1.66 24.94
C ILE A 292 -13.80 -0.94 23.61
N ILE A 293 -13.43 -1.58 22.49
CA ILE A 293 -13.59 -1.00 21.14
C ILE A 293 -15.09 -0.76 20.84
N ASN A 294 -15.96 -1.68 21.26
CA ASN A 294 -17.41 -1.57 21.13
C ASN A 294 -18.05 -0.62 22.17
N ARG A 295 -17.25 -0.03 23.06
CA ARG A 295 -17.68 0.82 24.19
C ARG A 295 -18.57 0.08 25.21
N GLU A 296 -18.33 -1.21 25.37
CA GLU A 296 -18.99 -2.10 26.33
C GLU A 296 -18.08 -2.31 27.55
N PHE A 297 -18.27 -1.53 28.61
CA PHE A 297 -17.31 -1.47 29.72
C PHE A 297 -17.62 -2.39 30.92
N LYS A 298 -18.61 -3.29 30.80
CA LYS A 298 -19.01 -4.19 31.91
C LYS A 298 -18.01 -5.32 32.14
N ASP A 299 -17.46 -5.89 31.06
CA ASP A 299 -16.60 -7.07 31.10
C ASP A 299 -15.18 -6.74 30.60
N ILE A 300 -14.52 -5.82 31.31
CA ILE A 300 -13.17 -5.33 30.96
C ILE A 300 -12.15 -5.56 32.09
N SER A 301 -12.47 -6.37 33.09
CA SER A 301 -11.61 -6.60 34.27
C SER A 301 -10.22 -7.17 33.93
N SER A 302 -10.10 -7.90 32.82
CA SER A 302 -8.83 -8.41 32.30
C SER A 302 -8.00 -7.35 31.56
N LEU A 303 -8.59 -6.20 31.25
CA LEU A 303 -7.94 -5.07 30.59
C LEU A 303 -8.50 -3.73 31.13
N PRO A 304 -8.28 -3.43 32.43
CA PRO A 304 -8.90 -2.26 33.06
C PRO A 304 -8.24 -0.94 32.64
N ARG A 305 -7.02 -1.00 32.11
CA ARG A 305 -6.26 0.14 31.61
C ARG A 305 -5.61 -0.15 30.27
N MET A 306 -5.41 0.91 29.48
CA MET A 306 -4.76 0.91 28.17
C MET A 306 -3.64 1.95 28.15
N VAL A 307 -2.60 1.67 27.37
CA VAL A 307 -1.54 2.63 27.06
C VAL A 307 -2.03 3.56 25.95
N MET A 308 -2.03 4.87 26.21
CA MET A 308 -2.53 5.88 25.28
C MET A 308 -1.52 7.01 25.09
N ALA A 309 -1.49 7.58 23.88
CA ALA A 309 -0.66 8.74 23.59
C ALA A 309 -1.35 10.03 24.06
N VAL A 310 -0.58 10.93 24.65
CA VAL A 310 -1.06 12.18 25.27
C VAL A 310 -0.25 13.34 24.74
N ALA A 311 -0.92 14.33 24.17
CA ALA A 311 -0.34 15.64 23.89
C ALA A 311 -0.50 16.52 25.13
N VAL A 312 0.59 17.09 25.65
CA VAL A 312 0.54 17.99 26.81
C VAL A 312 0.37 19.41 26.30
N THR A 313 -0.83 19.98 26.46
CA THR A 313 -1.20 21.30 25.90
C THR A 313 -0.91 22.44 26.88
N GLY A 314 -0.85 22.14 28.17
CA GLY A 314 -0.49 23.10 29.21
C GLY A 314 1.01 23.39 29.30
N LYS A 315 1.37 24.36 30.16
CA LYS A 315 2.78 24.68 30.47
C LYS A 315 3.37 23.64 31.42
N GLY A 316 4.03 22.61 30.89
CA GLY A 316 4.69 21.58 31.69
C GLY A 316 5.35 20.48 30.87
N ILE A 317 6.16 19.64 31.54
CA ILE A 317 6.74 18.42 30.95
C ILE A 317 6.30 17.26 31.84
N ALA A 318 5.51 16.36 31.27
CA ALA A 318 5.11 15.14 31.95
C ALA A 318 6.32 14.21 32.15
N ARG A 319 6.38 13.53 33.30
CA ARG A 319 7.39 12.52 33.63
C ARG A 319 6.69 11.29 34.17
N GLU A 320 7.39 10.17 34.11
CA GLU A 320 6.92 8.89 34.64
C GLU A 320 6.40 9.03 36.09
N GLY A 321 5.31 8.32 36.38
CA GLY A 321 4.67 8.28 37.69
C GLY A 321 3.74 9.47 37.98
N TYR A 322 3.71 10.51 37.15
CA TYR A 322 2.77 11.61 37.35
C TYR A 322 1.32 11.15 37.18
N PRO A 323 0.45 11.38 38.18
CA PRO A 323 -0.92 10.90 38.12
C PRO A 323 -1.76 11.72 37.13
N VAL A 324 -2.67 11.03 36.43
CA VAL A 324 -3.54 11.56 35.39
C VAL A 324 -4.99 11.52 35.84
N PHE A 325 -5.73 12.59 35.57
CA PHE A 325 -7.07 12.82 36.08
C PHE A 325 -8.04 13.23 34.98
N VAL A 326 -9.31 12.87 35.17
CA VAL A 326 -10.44 13.46 34.45
C VAL A 326 -11.32 14.11 35.50
N LYS A 327 -11.42 15.45 35.45
CA LYS A 327 -11.95 16.24 36.57
C LYS A 327 -11.14 15.90 37.85
N ASP A 328 -11.80 15.48 38.92
CA ASP A 328 -11.14 15.13 40.18
C ASP A 328 -10.83 13.63 40.33
N ARG A 329 -11.22 12.80 39.36
CA ARG A 329 -10.99 11.35 39.42
C ARG A 329 -9.64 11.02 38.82
N GLN A 330 -8.76 10.38 39.59
CA GLN A 330 -7.54 9.79 39.05
C GLN A 330 -7.90 8.61 38.14
N VAL A 331 -7.49 8.68 36.87
CA VAL A 331 -7.79 7.68 35.83
C VAL A 331 -6.56 6.92 35.37
N GLY A 332 -5.37 7.26 35.86
CA GLY A 332 -4.14 6.62 35.44
C GLY A 332 -2.90 7.40 35.86
N TYR A 333 -1.80 7.14 35.15
CA TYR A 333 -0.53 7.84 35.34
C TYR A 333 0.30 7.83 34.04
N ILE A 334 1.26 8.74 33.97
CA ILE A 334 2.22 8.85 32.88
C ILE A 334 3.24 7.71 32.98
N THR A 335 3.41 6.94 31.91
CA THR A 335 4.44 5.88 31.81
C THR A 335 5.73 6.42 31.23
N SER A 336 5.62 7.30 30.24
CA SER A 336 6.75 7.98 29.59
C SER A 336 6.36 9.40 29.20
N GLY A 337 7.25 10.37 29.35
CA GLY A 337 6.94 11.76 29.00
C GLY A 337 8.18 12.64 28.86
N THR A 338 8.19 13.48 27.83
CA THR A 338 9.28 14.43 27.60
C THR A 338 8.89 15.55 26.63
N MET A 339 9.84 16.43 26.37
CA MET A 339 9.72 17.43 25.30
C MET A 339 10.54 16.97 24.10
N ILE A 340 9.93 16.98 22.92
CA ILE A 340 10.58 16.56 21.66
C ILE A 340 10.72 17.75 20.72
N PRO A 341 11.80 17.80 19.91
CA PRO A 341 11.86 18.70 18.76
C PRO A 341 11.04 18.13 17.58
N PHE A 342 10.54 18.98 16.69
CA PHE A 342 9.91 18.54 15.45
C PHE A 342 9.98 19.60 14.35
N GLN A 343 9.85 19.17 13.10
CA GLN A 343 9.71 20.06 11.94
C GLN A 343 8.26 20.17 11.50
N GLU A 344 7.83 21.41 11.28
CA GLU A 344 6.47 21.71 10.82
C GLU A 344 6.43 21.82 9.29
N PRO A 345 5.51 21.15 8.58
CA PRO A 345 5.38 21.32 7.14
C PRO A 345 4.75 22.67 6.79
N LEU A 346 5.27 23.31 5.74
CA LEU A 346 4.88 24.63 5.19
C LEU A 346 3.57 24.60 4.38
N GLY A 347 2.89 23.47 4.29
CA GLY A 347 1.64 23.32 3.55
C GLY A 347 0.97 21.97 3.77
N THR A 348 -0.03 21.67 2.95
CA THR A 348 -0.74 20.38 2.91
C THR A 348 -0.42 19.65 1.60
N GLY A 349 -0.24 18.34 1.66
CA GLY A 349 0.08 17.50 0.49
C GLY A 349 1.50 16.93 0.50
N LEU A 350 1.74 15.99 -0.43
CA LEU A 350 2.97 15.18 -0.50
C LEU A 350 4.23 16.01 -0.77
N ASP A 351 4.11 17.10 -1.51
CA ASP A 351 5.21 17.98 -1.91
C ASP A 351 5.47 19.14 -0.92
N SER A 352 4.80 19.15 0.23
CA SER A 352 5.01 20.19 1.24
C SER A 352 6.43 20.14 1.81
N ALA A 353 7.14 21.27 1.70
CA ALA A 353 8.44 21.48 2.34
C ALA A 353 8.30 21.59 3.86
N PHE A 354 9.40 21.43 4.59
CA PHE A 354 9.46 21.64 6.03
C PHE A 354 10.03 23.01 6.36
N ARG A 355 9.62 23.59 7.49
CA ARG A 355 10.30 24.74 8.08
C ARG A 355 11.74 24.38 8.43
N GLU A 356 12.66 25.33 8.24
CA GLU A 356 14.07 25.15 8.58
C GLU A 356 14.27 25.02 10.10
N GLU A 357 13.64 25.93 10.86
CA GLU A 357 13.66 25.94 12.32
C GLU A 357 12.76 24.85 12.91
N SER A 358 13.31 24.06 13.84
CA SER A 358 12.55 23.08 14.61
C SER A 358 11.80 23.75 15.76
N ARG A 359 10.57 23.30 16.02
CA ARG A 359 9.80 23.67 17.22
C ARG A 359 9.92 22.58 18.27
N LYS A 360 9.46 22.86 19.49
CA LYS A 360 9.38 21.88 20.58
C LYS A 360 7.94 21.71 21.05
N ARG A 361 7.59 20.51 21.48
CA ARG A 361 6.30 20.20 22.11
C ARG A 361 6.46 19.14 23.19
N ALA A 362 5.58 19.18 24.19
CA ALA A 362 5.54 18.18 25.25
C ALA A 362 4.57 17.05 24.87
N ILE A 363 5.05 15.81 24.95
CA ILE A 363 4.28 14.61 24.65
C ILE A 363 4.50 13.57 25.73
N ALA A 364 3.56 12.64 25.84
CA ALA A 364 3.63 11.53 26.77
C ALA A 364 2.90 10.29 26.24
N MET A 365 3.14 9.18 26.92
CA MET A 365 2.31 7.99 26.96
C MET A 365 1.85 7.78 28.40
N ALA A 366 0.63 7.27 28.55
CA ALA A 366 0.00 7.07 29.85
C ALA A 366 -0.76 5.75 29.90
N LEU A 367 -0.67 5.05 31.04
CA LEU A 367 -1.51 3.90 31.33
C LEU A 367 -2.75 4.41 32.06
N MET A 368 -3.89 4.40 31.37
CA MET A 368 -5.14 5.00 31.85
C MET A 368 -6.31 4.05 31.72
N ASP A 369 -7.36 4.27 32.52
CA ASP A 369 -8.60 3.53 32.48
C ASP A 369 -9.08 3.32 31.04
N SER A 370 -9.47 2.09 30.71
CA SER A 370 -9.90 1.70 29.37
C SER A 370 -11.18 2.40 28.88
N THR A 371 -11.84 3.18 29.75
CA THR A 371 -13.00 4.00 29.42
C THR A 371 -12.63 5.34 28.77
N ILE A 372 -11.35 5.74 28.83
CA ILE A 372 -10.85 6.97 28.22
C ILE A 372 -10.69 6.76 26.70
N GLY A 373 -11.16 7.74 25.93
CA GLY A 373 -11.15 7.70 24.47
C GLY A 373 -10.20 8.71 23.84
N GLU A 374 -9.92 8.50 22.55
CA GLU A 374 -9.21 9.48 21.74
C GLU A 374 -10.00 10.80 21.69
N GLY A 375 -9.32 11.90 21.98
CA GLY A 375 -9.91 13.24 22.02
C GLY A 375 -10.40 13.70 23.39
N ASP A 376 -10.37 12.85 24.42
CA ASP A 376 -10.69 13.23 25.79
C ASP A 376 -9.64 14.19 26.36
N ARG A 377 -10.10 15.19 27.12
CA ARG A 377 -9.25 16.10 27.89
C ARG A 377 -8.94 15.49 29.25
N ILE A 378 -7.68 15.62 29.66
CA ILE A 378 -7.16 15.10 30.92
C ILE A 378 -6.31 16.15 31.61
N ASP A 379 -6.13 16.00 32.92
CA ASP A 379 -5.19 16.79 33.71
C ASP A 379 -4.07 15.92 34.24
N ILE A 380 -2.83 16.34 34.02
CA ILE A 380 -1.62 15.70 34.53
C ILE A 380 -1.14 16.49 35.74
N GLU A 381 -0.94 15.82 36.87
CA GLU A 381 -0.37 16.49 38.05
C GLU A 381 1.15 16.61 37.93
N ILE A 382 1.61 17.78 37.52
CA ILE A 382 3.03 18.10 37.38
C ILE A 382 3.45 18.97 38.56
N ARG A 383 4.27 18.42 39.46
CA ARG A 383 4.76 19.14 40.66
C ARG A 383 3.61 19.79 41.47
N LYS A 384 2.54 19.02 41.74
CA LYS A 384 1.32 19.45 42.46
C LYS A 384 0.47 20.51 41.74
N LYS A 385 0.68 20.73 40.44
CA LYS A 385 -0.15 21.61 39.62
C LYS A 385 -0.81 20.80 38.50
N ARG A 386 -2.09 21.10 38.22
CA ARG A 386 -2.81 20.53 37.08
C ARG A 386 -2.29 21.13 35.78
N CYS A 387 -1.88 20.26 34.86
CA CYS A 387 -1.44 20.62 33.52
C CYS A 387 -2.33 19.91 32.51
N GLU A 388 -2.95 20.68 31.62
CA GLU A 388 -3.88 20.12 30.64
C GLU A 388 -3.15 19.24 29.60
N GLY A 389 -3.78 18.13 29.24
CA GLY A 389 -3.41 17.29 28.12
C GLY A 389 -4.63 16.75 27.38
N VAL A 390 -4.39 16.21 26.18
CA VAL A 390 -5.41 15.61 25.33
C VAL A 390 -4.93 14.24 24.88
N VAL A 391 -5.81 13.24 24.97
CA VAL A 391 -5.54 11.92 24.42
C VAL A 391 -5.57 11.99 22.90
N VAL A 392 -4.48 11.62 22.24
CA VAL A 392 -4.33 11.67 20.78
C VAL A 392 -4.14 10.26 20.21
N PRO A 393 -4.56 10.01 18.96
CA PRO A 393 -4.35 8.71 18.32
C PRO A 393 -2.86 8.40 18.09
N TYR A 394 -2.06 9.43 17.79
CA TYR A 394 -0.62 9.36 17.48
C TYR A 394 0.00 10.76 17.55
N HIS A 395 1.34 10.84 17.69
CA HIS A 395 2.09 12.11 17.60
C HIS A 395 2.74 12.34 16.23
N MET A 396 2.91 11.30 15.42
CA MET A 396 3.50 11.35 14.09
C MET A 396 2.88 10.33 13.13
N SER A 397 3.16 10.47 11.83
CA SER A 397 2.88 9.47 10.80
C SER A 397 4.10 9.22 9.92
N SER A 398 4.31 7.95 9.56
CA SER A 398 5.34 7.48 8.64
C SER A 398 4.77 7.07 7.27
N GLU A 399 3.52 7.45 6.97
CA GLU A 399 2.81 7.02 5.74
C GLU A 399 3.26 7.75 4.47
N ALA A 400 4.13 8.76 4.60
CA ALA A 400 4.67 9.52 3.48
C ALA A 400 6.22 9.56 3.50
N PRO A 401 6.90 8.45 3.20
CA PRO A 401 8.35 8.41 3.06
C PRO A 401 8.87 9.44 2.04
N PRO A 402 10.14 9.89 2.14
CA PRO A 402 11.18 9.40 3.05
C PRO A 402 11.11 9.98 4.47
N PHE A 403 10.28 11.00 4.71
CA PHE A 403 10.29 11.74 5.98
C PHE A 403 9.15 11.34 6.91
N VAL A 404 9.43 11.32 8.21
CA VAL A 404 8.39 11.35 9.24
C VAL A 404 7.66 12.69 9.20
N ARG A 405 6.34 12.66 9.37
CA ARG A 405 5.52 13.87 9.59
C ARG A 405 5.04 13.89 11.03
N SER A 406 5.56 14.82 11.82
CA SER A 406 5.02 15.13 13.15
C SER A 406 3.64 15.77 13.00
N ILE A 407 2.68 15.31 13.81
CA ILE A 407 1.29 15.74 13.77
C ILE A 407 0.95 16.31 15.16
N PRO A 408 1.04 17.63 15.35
CA PRO A 408 0.58 18.28 16.56
C PRO A 408 -0.94 18.17 16.72
N GLU A 409 -1.42 18.31 17.94
CA GLU A 409 -2.81 18.07 18.31
C GLU A 409 -3.77 19.05 17.63
N ASP A 410 -3.33 20.29 17.43
CA ASP A 410 -4.08 21.34 16.73
C ASP A 410 -4.31 21.00 15.24
N ARG A 411 -3.51 20.10 14.67
CA ARG A 411 -3.65 19.62 13.28
C ARG A 411 -4.54 18.39 13.13
N LEU A 412 -4.84 17.65 14.21
CA LEU A 412 -5.65 16.43 14.14
C LEU A 412 -7.14 16.70 13.81
N ARG A 413 -7.60 17.96 13.92
CA ARG A 413 -9.03 18.33 13.78
C ARG A 413 -9.31 19.46 12.81
N VAL A 414 -8.43 19.73 11.84
CA VAL A 414 -8.67 20.80 10.86
C VAL A 414 -9.79 20.39 9.89
N LYS A 415 -11.04 20.66 10.29
CA LYS A 415 -12.13 20.83 9.31
C LYS A 415 -11.79 22.09 8.53
N LYS A 416 -11.61 21.98 7.21
CA LYS A 416 -11.57 23.17 6.35
C LYS A 416 -12.83 23.99 6.63
N ALA A 417 -12.67 25.24 7.04
CA ALA A 417 -13.79 26.16 7.09
C ALA A 417 -14.40 26.25 5.68
N PRO A 418 -15.72 26.18 5.53
CA PRO A 418 -16.35 26.45 4.23
C PRO A 418 -15.93 27.86 3.78
N GLY A 419 -15.49 27.97 2.52
CA GLY A 419 -15.07 29.24 1.92
C GLY A 419 -16.24 30.20 1.68
N ASP A 420 -15.90 31.47 1.50
CA ASP A 420 -16.70 32.71 1.50
C ASP A 420 -18.19 32.72 1.08
N GLU A 421 -18.85 33.71 1.70
CA GLU A 421 -20.24 34.17 1.79
C GLU A 421 -20.98 34.51 0.47
N THR A 422 -20.82 33.74 -0.62
CA THR A 422 -21.41 34.10 -1.93
C THR A 422 -22.88 33.68 -2.14
N GLY A 423 -23.52 33.01 -1.18
CA GLY A 423 -24.87 32.45 -1.33
C GLY A 423 -24.98 31.39 -2.44
N TYR A 424 -26.09 30.65 -2.50
CA TYR A 424 -26.25 29.55 -3.48
C TYR A 424 -26.11 29.96 -4.96
N PRO A 425 -26.65 31.12 -5.42
CA PRO A 425 -26.44 31.56 -6.81
C PRO A 425 -24.97 31.85 -7.15
N GLY A 426 -24.22 32.42 -6.20
CA GLY A 426 -22.78 32.66 -6.36
C GLY A 426 -21.99 31.36 -6.48
N LEU A 427 -22.28 30.40 -5.60
CA LEU A 427 -21.70 29.05 -5.65
C LEU A 427 -22.01 28.33 -6.97
N ALA A 428 -23.25 28.43 -7.46
CA ALA A 428 -23.65 27.84 -8.74
C ALA A 428 -22.90 28.46 -9.92
N ARG A 429 -22.81 29.80 -9.99
CA ARG A 429 -22.04 30.50 -11.03
C ARG A 429 -20.55 30.15 -10.96
N GLN A 430 -19.99 30.05 -9.76
CA GLN A 430 -18.60 29.67 -9.57
C GLN A 430 -18.34 28.24 -10.06
N LEU A 431 -19.23 27.28 -9.78
CA LEU A 431 -19.10 25.91 -10.28
C LEU A 431 -19.15 25.88 -11.82
N LEU A 432 -20.12 26.54 -12.43
CA LEU A 432 -20.26 26.60 -13.89
C LEU A 432 -19.04 27.22 -14.56
N SER A 433 -18.58 28.37 -14.05
CA SER A 433 -17.39 29.06 -14.58
C SER A 433 -16.13 28.20 -14.46
N ARG A 434 -15.93 27.55 -13.30
CA ARG A 434 -14.78 26.65 -13.10
C ARG A 434 -14.85 25.41 -13.98
N ALA A 435 -16.04 24.86 -14.20
CA ALA A 435 -16.23 23.72 -15.11
C ALA A 435 -15.87 24.09 -16.56
N VAL A 436 -16.33 25.26 -17.04
CA VAL A 436 -15.99 25.77 -18.38
C VAL A 436 -14.48 26.01 -18.52
N HIS A 437 -13.86 26.64 -17.51
CA HIS A 437 -12.41 26.87 -17.52
C HIS A 437 -11.62 25.55 -17.57
N ASN A 438 -11.96 24.58 -16.71
CA ASN A 438 -11.31 23.29 -16.68
C ASN A 438 -11.49 22.52 -18.02
N HIS A 439 -12.69 22.53 -18.58
CA HIS A 439 -12.95 21.90 -19.88
C HIS A 439 -12.13 22.55 -20.99
N THR A 440 -12.09 23.88 -21.04
CA THR A 440 -11.34 24.63 -22.05
C THR A 440 -9.84 24.36 -21.93
N TRP A 441 -9.29 24.43 -20.72
CA TRP A 441 -7.88 24.12 -20.47
C TRP A 441 -7.52 22.67 -20.89
N ARG A 442 -8.32 21.68 -20.45
CA ARG A 442 -8.13 20.27 -20.80
C ARG A 442 -8.16 20.02 -22.30
N GLN A 443 -9.09 20.65 -23.03
CA GLN A 443 -9.27 20.37 -24.45
C GLN A 443 -8.35 21.21 -25.35
N LYS A 444 -7.95 22.42 -24.94
CA LYS A 444 -7.26 23.38 -25.82
C LYS A 444 -5.84 23.75 -25.43
N GLU A 445 -5.45 23.55 -24.17
CA GLU A 445 -4.15 24.04 -23.68
C GLU A 445 -3.27 22.93 -23.08
N CYS A 446 -3.88 21.82 -22.67
CA CYS A 446 -3.24 20.75 -21.94
C CYS A 446 -2.86 19.56 -22.84
N ILE A 447 -1.66 19.02 -22.64
CA ILE A 447 -1.25 17.71 -23.13
C ILE A 447 -1.52 16.68 -22.03
N ASN A 448 -2.49 15.79 -22.27
CA ASN A 448 -2.86 14.77 -21.30
C ASN A 448 -2.15 13.45 -21.59
N LEU A 449 -1.27 13.07 -20.67
CA LEU A 449 -0.54 11.81 -20.72
C LEU A 449 -0.95 10.88 -19.57
N ILE A 450 -2.07 11.12 -18.89
CA ILE A 450 -2.55 10.18 -17.87
C ILE A 450 -3.07 8.91 -18.60
N PRO A 451 -2.45 7.74 -18.40
CA PRO A 451 -2.72 6.54 -19.22
C PRO A 451 -4.09 5.89 -19.00
N SER A 452 -4.84 6.36 -18.00
CA SER A 452 -6.20 5.90 -17.70
C SER A 452 -7.28 6.90 -18.09
N GLU A 453 -6.91 8.03 -18.69
CA GLU A 453 -7.85 9.05 -19.13
C GLU A 453 -8.01 9.02 -20.64
N MET A 454 -9.20 9.44 -21.08
CA MET A 454 -9.58 9.50 -22.49
C MET A 454 -10.76 10.45 -22.66
N SER A 455 -10.65 11.37 -23.62
CA SER A 455 -11.78 12.19 -24.07
C SER A 455 -12.69 11.37 -24.97
N GLN A 456 -13.99 11.44 -24.72
CA GLN A 456 -15.05 10.96 -25.62
C GLN A 456 -15.19 11.88 -26.85
N SER A 457 -15.71 11.33 -27.95
CA SER A 457 -16.12 12.14 -29.09
C SER A 457 -17.31 13.04 -28.74
N TYR A 458 -17.49 14.11 -29.50
CA TYR A 458 -18.56 15.08 -29.27
C TYR A 458 -19.96 14.43 -29.21
N LEU A 459 -20.26 13.57 -30.19
CA LEU A 459 -21.56 12.89 -30.29
C LEU A 459 -21.78 11.90 -29.13
N SER A 460 -20.75 11.15 -28.75
CA SER A 460 -20.79 10.27 -27.57
C SER A 460 -21.08 11.05 -26.28
N ARG A 461 -20.49 12.25 -26.12
CA ARG A 461 -20.76 13.14 -24.98
C ARG A 461 -22.20 13.64 -24.97
N LEU A 462 -22.72 14.10 -26.11
CA LEU A 462 -24.11 14.58 -26.21
C LEU A 462 -25.11 13.48 -25.88
N LEU A 463 -24.90 12.28 -26.41
CA LEU A 463 -25.76 11.12 -26.09
C LEU A 463 -25.70 10.77 -24.60
N SER A 464 -24.52 10.87 -23.99
CA SER A 464 -24.31 10.54 -22.58
C SER A 464 -25.10 11.41 -21.60
N ILE A 465 -25.50 12.61 -22.01
CA ILE A 465 -26.27 13.57 -21.21
C ILE A 465 -27.73 13.72 -21.67
N SER A 466 -28.16 12.91 -22.65
CA SER A 466 -29.55 12.88 -23.11
C SER A 466 -30.51 12.30 -22.08
N ASP A 467 -31.81 12.42 -22.33
CA ASP A 467 -32.90 12.07 -21.41
C ASP A 467 -32.76 10.71 -20.67
N PRO A 468 -32.20 9.62 -21.25
CA PRO A 468 -31.91 8.39 -20.52
C PRO A 468 -31.18 8.57 -19.18
N VAL A 469 -30.40 9.63 -18.99
CA VAL A 469 -29.76 9.95 -17.70
C VAL A 469 -30.75 10.07 -16.53
N ASN A 470 -32.02 10.38 -16.82
CA ASN A 470 -33.10 10.57 -15.85
C ASN A 470 -34.05 9.36 -15.74
N ARG A 471 -33.80 8.27 -16.47
CA ARG A 471 -34.73 7.13 -16.61
C ARG A 471 -34.24 5.89 -15.87
N TYR A 472 -35.16 4.94 -15.69
CA TYR A 472 -34.95 3.72 -14.90
C TYR A 472 -35.30 2.50 -15.75
N ALA A 473 -34.42 1.48 -15.78
CA ALA A 473 -34.58 0.32 -16.64
C ALA A 473 -34.06 -0.98 -15.98
N GLU A 474 -34.47 -1.21 -14.73
CA GLU A 474 -34.25 -2.48 -14.05
C GLU A 474 -34.94 -3.62 -14.78
N HIS A 475 -34.20 -4.69 -15.03
CA HIS A 475 -34.70 -5.88 -15.68
C HIS A 475 -33.84 -7.08 -15.31
N LYS A 476 -34.42 -8.26 -15.49
CA LYS A 476 -33.67 -9.52 -15.45
C LYS A 476 -34.26 -10.50 -16.43
N GLU A 477 -33.42 -11.43 -16.85
CA GLU A 477 -33.84 -12.59 -17.60
C GLU A 477 -34.80 -13.47 -16.79
N ILE A 478 -35.90 -13.89 -17.41
CA ILE A 478 -36.88 -14.80 -16.79
C ILE A 478 -37.00 -16.06 -17.64
N LYS A 479 -36.48 -17.18 -17.11
CA LYS A 479 -36.55 -18.50 -17.77
C LYS A 479 -37.98 -18.96 -18.12
N ALA A 480 -38.98 -18.57 -17.32
CA ALA A 480 -40.38 -18.91 -17.58
C ALA A 480 -40.94 -18.26 -18.87
N PHE A 481 -40.29 -17.19 -19.35
CA PHE A 481 -40.60 -16.52 -20.60
C PHE A 481 -39.50 -16.78 -21.63
N SER A 482 -39.00 -18.01 -21.70
CA SER A 482 -37.98 -18.44 -22.68
C SER A 482 -36.68 -17.63 -22.61
N GLY A 483 -36.33 -17.09 -21.44
CA GLY A 483 -35.12 -16.29 -21.27
C GLY A 483 -35.27 -14.83 -21.73
N GLU A 484 -36.48 -14.31 -21.87
CA GLU A 484 -36.69 -12.90 -22.17
C GLU A 484 -36.35 -12.00 -20.98
N ASP A 485 -35.79 -10.83 -21.28
CA ASP A 485 -35.55 -9.77 -20.29
C ASP A 485 -36.86 -9.08 -19.90
N VAL A 486 -37.24 -9.23 -18.64
CA VAL A 486 -38.44 -8.59 -18.09
C VAL A 486 -38.07 -7.32 -17.35
N PHE A 487 -38.43 -6.18 -17.95
CA PHE A 487 -38.27 -4.86 -17.34
C PHE A 487 -39.35 -4.60 -16.28
N TYR A 488 -38.93 -4.06 -15.14
CA TYR A 488 -39.82 -3.74 -14.02
C TYR A 488 -40.57 -2.41 -14.20
N TYR A 489 -40.16 -1.60 -15.19
CA TYR A 489 -40.69 -0.26 -15.48
C TYR A 489 -41.08 -0.17 -16.97
N GLN A 490 -42.10 0.63 -17.29
CA GLN A 490 -42.52 0.91 -18.66
C GLN A 490 -41.61 1.96 -19.34
N GLY A 491 -41.70 2.08 -20.67
CA GLY A 491 -40.95 3.07 -21.45
C GLY A 491 -39.48 2.69 -21.71
N THR A 492 -39.12 1.43 -21.50
CA THR A 492 -37.73 0.93 -21.58
C THR A 492 -37.33 0.38 -22.95
N GLY A 493 -38.22 0.41 -23.95
CA GLY A 493 -37.98 -0.19 -25.27
C GLY A 493 -36.69 0.30 -25.94
N PHE A 494 -36.45 1.62 -25.94
CA PHE A 494 -35.21 2.20 -26.47
C PHE A 494 -33.97 1.70 -25.72
N ILE A 495 -34.06 1.55 -24.39
CA ILE A 495 -32.93 1.12 -23.57
C ILE A 495 -32.63 -0.37 -23.74
N ASN A 496 -33.67 -1.19 -23.86
CA ASN A 496 -33.53 -2.60 -24.22
C ASN A 496 -32.78 -2.75 -25.56
N GLU A 497 -33.17 -1.97 -26.57
CA GLU A 497 -32.48 -1.96 -27.86
C GLU A 497 -31.01 -1.52 -27.74
N VAL A 498 -30.74 -0.44 -27.01
CA VAL A 498 -29.37 0.06 -26.79
C VAL A 498 -28.50 -1.00 -26.09
N GLU A 499 -29.01 -1.65 -25.05
CA GLU A 499 -28.27 -2.69 -24.32
C GLU A 499 -27.97 -3.90 -25.22
N ARG A 500 -28.97 -4.39 -25.96
CA ARG A 500 -28.81 -5.51 -26.89
C ARG A 500 -27.77 -5.20 -27.97
N LEU A 501 -27.86 -4.02 -28.59
CA LEU A 501 -26.91 -3.60 -29.61
C LEU A 501 -25.49 -3.45 -29.03
N LEU A 502 -25.36 -2.90 -27.82
CA LEU A 502 -24.06 -2.77 -27.18
C LEU A 502 -23.43 -4.13 -26.91
N ASN A 503 -24.22 -5.10 -26.42
CA ASN A 503 -23.73 -6.45 -26.19
C ASN A 503 -23.29 -7.11 -27.51
N LEU A 504 -24.01 -6.92 -28.62
CA LEU A 504 -23.60 -7.40 -29.95
C LEU A 504 -22.27 -6.78 -30.44
N GLU A 505 -22.11 -5.46 -30.25
CA GLU A 505 -20.86 -4.78 -30.61
C GLU A 505 -19.68 -5.26 -29.78
N PHE A 506 -19.89 -5.54 -28.49
CA PHE A 506 -18.88 -6.13 -27.63
C PHE A 506 -18.58 -7.59 -27.98
N GLN A 507 -19.58 -8.41 -28.29
CA GLN A 507 -19.36 -9.78 -28.79
C GLN A 507 -18.50 -9.77 -30.05
N THR A 508 -18.74 -8.83 -30.97
CA THR A 508 -17.93 -8.63 -32.17
C THR A 508 -16.51 -8.16 -31.85
N TYR A 509 -16.37 -7.24 -30.88
CA TYR A 509 -15.08 -6.70 -30.47
C TYR A 509 -14.20 -7.76 -29.78
N PHE A 510 -14.76 -8.51 -28.84
CA PHE A 510 -14.07 -9.55 -28.08
C PHE A 510 -13.99 -10.89 -28.81
N ASN A 511 -14.81 -11.09 -29.85
CA ASN A 511 -15.02 -12.40 -30.49
C ASN A 511 -15.37 -13.47 -29.44
N CYS A 512 -16.41 -13.21 -28.66
CA CYS A 512 -16.91 -14.10 -27.61
C CYS A 512 -18.44 -14.10 -27.57
N ARG A 513 -19.01 -15.08 -26.87
CA ARG A 513 -20.47 -15.27 -26.79
C ARG A 513 -21.15 -14.46 -25.72
N ASN A 514 -20.51 -14.25 -24.58
CA ASN A 514 -21.21 -13.74 -23.40
C ASN A 514 -20.67 -12.38 -22.97
N ILE A 515 -21.58 -11.40 -22.81
CA ILE A 515 -21.28 -10.02 -22.40
C ILE A 515 -22.24 -9.57 -21.30
N GLU A 516 -21.70 -8.91 -20.28
CA GLU A 516 -22.44 -8.20 -19.24
C GLU A 516 -21.93 -6.76 -19.18
N SER A 517 -22.77 -5.83 -19.67
CA SER A 517 -22.44 -4.41 -19.87
C SER A 517 -23.16 -3.47 -18.90
N ARG A 518 -23.96 -3.99 -17.96
CA ARG A 518 -24.71 -3.18 -16.98
C ARG A 518 -23.84 -2.70 -15.83
N VAL A 519 -22.64 -3.26 -15.65
CA VAL A 519 -21.69 -2.80 -14.62
C VAL A 519 -21.15 -1.40 -14.94
N ILE A 520 -21.28 -0.46 -14.00
CA ILE A 520 -20.96 0.97 -14.24
C ILE A 520 -19.52 1.37 -13.95
N SER A 521 -18.62 0.43 -13.64
CA SER A 521 -17.17 0.67 -13.58
C SER A 521 -16.38 -0.64 -13.66
N GLY A 522 -15.09 -0.57 -14.01
CA GLY A 522 -14.22 -1.76 -14.00
C GLY A 522 -14.00 -2.36 -12.59
N GLN A 523 -14.00 -1.53 -11.54
CA GLN A 523 -13.96 -2.05 -10.16
C GLN A 523 -15.25 -2.83 -9.84
N MET A 524 -16.40 -2.31 -10.25
CA MET A 524 -17.68 -2.99 -10.08
C MET A 524 -17.77 -4.28 -10.90
N ALA A 525 -17.23 -4.29 -12.13
CA ALA A 525 -17.11 -5.51 -12.93
C ALA A 525 -16.36 -6.61 -12.16
N ASN A 526 -15.22 -6.26 -11.55
CA ASN A 526 -14.46 -7.18 -10.71
C ASN A 526 -15.23 -7.63 -9.45
N THR A 527 -15.87 -6.70 -8.73
CA THR A 527 -16.71 -7.03 -7.55
C THR A 527 -17.87 -7.96 -7.90
N ALA A 528 -18.58 -7.68 -9.00
CA ALA A 528 -19.69 -8.50 -9.48
C ALA A 528 -19.20 -9.91 -9.84
N PHE A 529 -18.05 -10.02 -10.50
CA PHE A 529 -17.43 -11.30 -10.79
C PHE A 529 -17.00 -12.07 -9.52
N PHE A 530 -16.34 -11.44 -8.55
CA PHE A 530 -15.95 -12.13 -7.31
C PHE A 530 -17.17 -12.59 -6.51
N SER A 531 -18.23 -11.78 -6.49
CA SER A 531 -19.53 -12.11 -5.92
C SER A 531 -20.18 -13.30 -6.62
N ALA A 532 -20.11 -13.34 -7.96
CA ALA A 532 -20.57 -14.47 -8.77
C ALA A 532 -19.76 -15.74 -8.51
N LEU A 533 -18.43 -15.62 -8.38
CA LEU A 533 -17.57 -16.75 -8.07
C LEU A 533 -17.87 -17.32 -6.68
N VAL A 534 -18.05 -16.49 -5.65
CA VAL A 534 -18.47 -16.97 -4.34
C VAL A 534 -19.86 -17.63 -4.40
N ASP A 535 -20.83 -17.06 -5.10
CA ASP A 535 -22.14 -17.71 -5.30
C ASP A 535 -21.98 -19.08 -5.99
N PHE A 536 -21.16 -19.15 -7.03
CA PHE A 536 -20.89 -20.37 -7.77
C PHE A 536 -20.19 -21.42 -6.91
N LEU A 537 -19.17 -21.07 -6.13
CA LEU A 537 -18.45 -21.99 -5.25
C LEU A 537 -19.34 -22.57 -4.13
N ASN A 538 -20.42 -21.88 -3.77
CA ASN A 538 -21.37 -22.30 -2.73
C ASN A 538 -22.68 -22.84 -3.34
N ARG A 539 -22.76 -23.07 -4.66
CA ARG A 539 -24.00 -23.46 -5.35
C ARG A 539 -24.64 -24.75 -4.83
N THR A 540 -23.83 -25.66 -4.29
CA THR A 540 -24.26 -26.96 -3.75
C THR A 540 -24.68 -26.90 -2.28
N ASP A 541 -24.31 -25.85 -1.55
CA ASP A 541 -24.71 -25.61 -0.15
C ASP A 541 -24.98 -24.12 0.08
N ARG A 542 -26.24 -23.74 -0.11
CA ARG A 542 -26.72 -22.37 0.11
C ARG A 542 -27.28 -22.15 1.52
N LYS A 543 -27.27 -23.17 2.39
CA LYS A 543 -27.86 -23.09 3.74
C LYS A 543 -26.80 -22.80 4.81
N SER A 544 -25.55 -23.19 4.57
CA SER A 544 -24.42 -22.87 5.44
C SER A 544 -23.86 -21.47 5.18
N GLU A 545 -23.05 -20.99 6.12
CA GLU A 545 -22.26 -19.77 5.93
C GLU A 545 -21.38 -19.90 4.68
N GLN A 546 -21.39 -18.87 3.82
CA GLN A 546 -20.71 -18.94 2.53
C GLN A 546 -19.20 -19.03 2.70
N ARG A 547 -18.58 -20.04 2.08
CA ARG A 547 -17.12 -20.08 1.98
C ARG A 547 -16.64 -19.01 1.01
N ARG A 548 -15.51 -18.40 1.35
CA ARG A 548 -14.77 -17.48 0.47
C ARG A 548 -13.80 -18.25 -0.44
N ILE A 549 -13.21 -17.55 -1.40
CA ILE A 549 -12.18 -18.10 -2.31
C ILE A 549 -10.93 -18.42 -1.47
N ARG A 550 -10.51 -19.68 -1.47
CA ARG A 550 -9.51 -20.19 -0.51
C ARG A 550 -8.10 -19.67 -0.76
N LYS A 551 -7.73 -19.50 -2.03
CA LYS A 551 -6.39 -19.02 -2.40
C LYS A 551 -6.46 -18.35 -3.77
N ILE A 552 -5.80 -17.20 -3.88
CA ILE A 552 -5.78 -16.38 -5.10
C ILE A 552 -4.34 -16.05 -5.46
N MET A 553 -4.03 -16.08 -6.75
CA MET A 553 -2.77 -15.57 -7.28
C MET A 553 -3.01 -14.29 -8.10
N ASN A 554 -2.29 -13.20 -7.81
CA ASN A 554 -2.48 -11.92 -8.50
C ASN A 554 -1.18 -11.10 -8.66
N ASN A 555 -1.23 -10.00 -9.40
CA ASN A 555 -0.14 -9.01 -9.40
C ASN A 555 -0.19 -8.16 -8.13
N HIS A 556 0.91 -8.02 -7.40
CA HIS A 556 0.98 -7.12 -6.23
C HIS A 556 0.86 -5.65 -6.66
N ILE A 557 0.23 -4.80 -5.84
CA ILE A 557 -0.02 -3.39 -6.19
C ILE A 557 1.25 -2.59 -6.50
N ILE A 558 2.33 -2.79 -5.73
CA ILE A 558 3.62 -2.12 -5.99
C ILE A 558 4.33 -2.66 -7.24
N LYS A 559 3.96 -3.87 -7.70
CA LYS A 559 4.46 -4.49 -8.93
C LYS A 559 3.53 -4.23 -10.13
N GLY A 560 2.78 -3.12 -10.07
CA GLY A 560 1.88 -2.68 -11.12
C GLY A 560 0.48 -3.28 -11.07
N GLY A 561 0.15 -4.14 -10.11
CA GLY A 561 -1.20 -4.66 -9.92
C GLY A 561 -2.26 -3.56 -9.71
N HIS A 562 -3.54 -3.89 -9.93
CA HIS A 562 -4.65 -2.96 -9.69
C HIS A 562 -5.29 -3.17 -8.30
N LEU A 563 -5.82 -2.09 -7.71
CA LEU A 563 -6.42 -2.08 -6.38
C LEU A 563 -7.60 -3.05 -6.25
N SER A 564 -8.44 -3.17 -7.28
CA SER A 564 -9.60 -4.09 -7.27
C SER A 564 -9.20 -5.55 -7.10
N ALA A 565 -8.01 -5.94 -7.55
CA ALA A 565 -7.50 -7.31 -7.39
C ALA A 565 -6.84 -7.54 -6.02
N GLN A 566 -6.73 -6.52 -5.16
CA GLN A 566 -6.07 -6.64 -3.85
C GLN A 566 -7.07 -6.86 -2.71
N PRO A 567 -6.67 -7.52 -1.61
CA PRO A 567 -7.48 -7.65 -0.39
C PRO A 567 -7.90 -6.34 0.29
N MET A 568 -7.22 -5.24 -0.03
CA MET A 568 -7.59 -3.90 0.44
C MET A 568 -8.62 -3.20 -0.47
N GLY A 569 -8.90 -3.77 -1.65
CA GLY A 569 -9.90 -3.27 -2.61
C GLY A 569 -11.09 -4.21 -2.74
N ALA A 570 -11.60 -4.37 -3.98
CA ALA A 570 -12.82 -5.14 -4.27
C ALA A 570 -12.77 -6.61 -3.81
N LEU A 571 -11.59 -7.19 -3.63
CA LEU A 571 -11.43 -8.58 -3.26
C LEU A 571 -11.66 -8.87 -1.76
N ARG A 572 -11.63 -7.82 -0.90
CA ARG A 572 -11.61 -7.91 0.57
C ARG A 572 -12.58 -8.94 1.15
N ASP A 573 -13.82 -8.92 0.69
CA ASP A 573 -14.91 -9.69 1.28
C ASP A 573 -15.10 -11.07 0.64
N PHE A 574 -14.37 -11.35 -0.45
CA PHE A 574 -14.50 -12.58 -1.24
C PHE A 574 -13.32 -13.55 -1.08
N VAL A 575 -12.21 -13.11 -0.48
CA VAL A 575 -11.03 -13.95 -0.22
C VAL A 575 -11.02 -14.48 1.21
N ALA A 576 -10.64 -15.73 1.37
CA ALA A 576 -10.45 -16.36 2.68
C ALA A 576 -9.26 -15.75 3.43
N ARG A 577 -9.21 -15.99 4.74
CA ARG A 577 -7.97 -15.76 5.52
C ARG A 577 -7.13 -17.02 5.50
N ASP A 578 -5.84 -16.85 5.24
CA ASP A 578 -4.85 -17.91 5.35
C ASP A 578 -4.62 -18.21 6.85
N PRO A 579 -4.86 -19.45 7.32
CA PRO A 579 -4.72 -19.78 8.73
C PRO A 579 -3.26 -19.70 9.22
N LYS A 580 -2.26 -19.83 8.33
CA LYS A 580 -0.83 -19.76 8.67
C LYS A 580 -0.42 -18.31 8.90
N THR A 581 -0.79 -17.41 7.99
CA THR A 581 -0.34 -16.02 8.06
C THR A 581 -1.35 -15.06 8.69
N GLU A 582 -2.60 -15.51 8.89
CA GLU A 582 -3.77 -14.75 9.36
C GLU A 582 -4.15 -13.54 8.47
N LYS A 583 -3.48 -13.42 7.32
CA LYS A 583 -3.71 -12.43 6.27
C LYS A 583 -4.70 -12.98 5.24
N ALA A 584 -5.13 -12.15 4.30
CA ALA A 584 -5.88 -12.62 3.14
C ALA A 584 -5.06 -13.67 2.37
N ALA A 585 -5.72 -14.75 1.94
CA ALA A 585 -5.10 -15.87 1.24
C ALA A 585 -4.77 -15.52 -0.21
N VAL A 586 -3.81 -14.60 -0.38
CA VAL A 586 -3.29 -14.15 -1.67
C VAL A 586 -1.80 -14.45 -1.72
N VAL A 587 -1.38 -15.04 -2.83
CA VAL A 587 0.02 -15.09 -3.24
C VAL A 587 0.21 -14.19 -4.45
N ASN A 588 1.32 -13.47 -4.53
CA ASN A 588 1.57 -12.57 -5.65
C ASN A 588 2.47 -13.23 -6.69
N PHE A 589 2.31 -12.83 -7.95
CA PHE A 589 3.22 -13.26 -9.01
C PHE A 589 4.67 -12.84 -8.71
N PRO A 590 5.63 -13.77 -8.85
CA PRO A 590 7.04 -13.43 -8.95
C PRO A 590 7.29 -12.66 -10.25
N VAL A 591 8.31 -11.82 -10.25
CA VAL A 591 8.72 -11.03 -11.42
C VAL A 591 10.19 -11.26 -11.68
N GLU A 592 10.61 -11.08 -12.93
CA GLU A 592 12.01 -11.23 -13.32
C GLU A 592 12.88 -10.21 -12.56
N ALA A 593 14.07 -10.63 -12.09
CA ALA A 593 14.95 -9.76 -11.29
C ALA A 593 15.39 -8.50 -12.05
N GLU A 594 15.73 -8.67 -13.34
CA GLU A 594 16.18 -7.58 -14.22
C GLU A 594 15.00 -6.80 -14.87
N ASN A 595 13.79 -7.35 -14.80
CA ASN A 595 12.59 -6.72 -15.37
C ASN A 595 11.38 -6.92 -14.46
N PRO A 596 11.19 -6.04 -13.45
CA PRO A 596 10.15 -6.23 -12.44
C PRO A 596 8.73 -5.95 -12.95
N TYR A 597 8.57 -5.64 -14.23
CA TYR A 597 7.27 -5.45 -14.90
C TYR A 597 6.76 -6.74 -15.57
N LYS A 598 7.62 -7.75 -15.70
CA LYS A 598 7.34 -9.03 -16.36
C LYS A 598 7.30 -10.18 -15.34
N ILE A 599 6.30 -11.05 -15.48
CA ILE A 599 6.11 -12.20 -14.58
C ILE A 599 7.17 -13.26 -14.86
N ASP A 600 7.75 -13.83 -13.80
CA ASP A 600 8.67 -14.98 -13.89
C ASP A 600 7.87 -16.30 -13.91
N ILE A 601 7.68 -16.85 -15.11
CA ILE A 601 6.92 -18.10 -15.33
C ILE A 601 7.54 -19.30 -14.62
N ARG A 602 8.87 -19.38 -14.53
CA ARG A 602 9.54 -20.51 -13.88
C ARG A 602 9.29 -20.49 -12.39
N ALA A 603 9.36 -19.31 -11.77
CA ALA A 603 9.03 -19.16 -10.36
C ALA A 603 7.52 -19.34 -10.09
N CYS A 604 6.64 -19.00 -11.04
CA CYS A 604 5.20 -19.25 -10.92
C CYS A 604 4.87 -20.73 -10.77
N GLU A 605 5.55 -21.62 -11.49
CA GLU A 605 5.31 -23.07 -11.44
C GLU A 605 5.39 -23.60 -10.01
N ALA A 606 6.44 -23.24 -9.27
CA ALA A 606 6.63 -23.66 -7.88
C ALA A 606 5.49 -23.15 -6.97
N LEU A 607 5.09 -21.89 -7.13
CA LEU A 607 4.03 -21.29 -6.31
C LEU A 607 2.64 -21.86 -6.65
N ILE A 608 2.35 -22.16 -7.91
CA ILE A 608 1.08 -22.78 -8.32
C ILE A 608 1.01 -24.22 -7.78
N LYS A 609 2.12 -24.99 -7.85
CA LYS A 609 2.23 -26.32 -7.23
C LYS A 609 1.99 -26.29 -5.73
N GLU A 610 2.62 -25.34 -5.03
CA GLU A 610 2.51 -25.22 -3.57
C GLU A 610 1.12 -24.77 -3.13
N HIS A 611 0.54 -23.76 -3.81
CA HIS A 611 -0.63 -23.06 -3.31
C HIS A 611 -1.95 -23.49 -3.95
N GLN A 612 -1.92 -24.13 -5.12
CA GLN A 612 -3.10 -24.60 -5.88
C GLN A 612 -4.26 -23.59 -5.84
N PRO A 613 -4.08 -22.38 -6.43
CA PRO A 613 -5.06 -21.30 -6.31
C PRO A 613 -6.41 -21.67 -6.92
N GLU A 614 -7.52 -21.17 -6.36
CA GLU A 614 -8.87 -21.30 -6.96
C GLU A 614 -9.12 -20.21 -8.01
N LEU A 615 -8.37 -19.11 -7.96
CA LEU A 615 -8.47 -17.99 -8.92
C LEU A 615 -7.09 -17.37 -9.17
N VAL A 616 -6.77 -17.17 -10.45
CA VAL A 616 -5.66 -16.36 -10.93
C VAL A 616 -6.21 -15.06 -11.55
N ILE A 617 -5.66 -13.91 -11.14
CA ILE A 617 -6.05 -12.59 -11.66
C ILE A 617 -4.85 -11.92 -12.33
N LEU A 618 -4.86 -11.89 -13.66
CA LEU A 618 -3.95 -11.12 -14.49
C LEU A 618 -4.53 -9.72 -14.70
N GLY A 619 -4.15 -8.77 -13.85
CA GLY A 619 -4.62 -7.38 -13.94
C GLY A 619 -3.59 -6.39 -13.43
N LYS A 620 -3.13 -5.49 -14.31
CA LYS A 620 -2.16 -4.44 -13.99
C LYS A 620 -2.68 -3.05 -14.35
N SER A 621 -2.42 -2.10 -13.46
CA SER A 621 -2.52 -0.67 -13.72
C SER A 621 -1.31 -0.15 -14.48
N MET A 622 -0.13 -0.68 -14.14
CA MET A 622 1.14 -0.35 -14.77
C MET A 622 1.57 -1.54 -15.62
N ILE A 623 1.31 -1.44 -16.91
CA ILE A 623 1.45 -2.55 -17.87
C ILE A 623 2.23 -2.06 -19.08
N ILE A 624 3.44 -2.58 -19.24
CA ILE A 624 4.33 -2.30 -20.38
C ILE A 624 4.73 -3.57 -21.14
N HIS A 625 4.21 -4.72 -20.71
CA HIS A 625 4.39 -6.02 -21.35
C HIS A 625 3.04 -6.72 -21.47
N LYS A 626 2.93 -7.66 -22.42
CA LYS A 626 1.82 -8.62 -22.47
C LYS A 626 1.83 -9.48 -21.20
N GLU A 627 0.64 -9.84 -20.71
CA GLU A 627 0.53 -10.81 -19.63
C GLU A 627 0.64 -12.25 -20.20
N PRO A 628 1.26 -13.20 -19.49
CA PRO A 628 1.53 -14.55 -20.01
C PRO A 628 0.33 -15.49 -19.79
N VAL A 629 -0.80 -15.21 -20.45
CA VAL A 629 -2.08 -15.89 -20.19
C VAL A 629 -2.00 -17.38 -20.52
N ALA A 630 -1.48 -17.73 -21.69
CA ALA A 630 -1.41 -19.11 -22.16
C ALA A 630 -0.45 -19.98 -21.32
N GLU A 631 0.69 -19.41 -20.92
CA GLU A 631 1.66 -20.08 -20.08
C GLU A 631 1.09 -20.34 -18.68
N ILE A 632 0.39 -19.35 -18.11
CA ILE A 632 -0.28 -19.52 -16.81
C ILE A 632 -1.42 -20.52 -16.91
N ARG A 633 -2.24 -20.48 -17.97
CA ARG A 633 -3.29 -21.47 -18.25
C ARG A 633 -2.73 -22.89 -18.22
N LYS A 634 -1.62 -23.13 -18.93
CA LYS A 634 -0.95 -24.44 -18.96
C LYS A 634 -0.53 -24.89 -17.56
N LEU A 635 0.05 -24.01 -16.75
CA LEU A 635 0.47 -24.35 -15.38
C LEU A 635 -0.72 -24.68 -14.47
N VAL A 636 -1.82 -23.93 -14.58
CA VAL A 636 -3.01 -24.21 -13.77
C VAL A 636 -3.73 -25.48 -14.23
N ASP A 637 -3.78 -25.79 -15.53
CA ASP A 637 -4.30 -27.08 -16.02
C ASP A 637 -3.57 -28.27 -15.39
N GLU A 638 -2.25 -28.17 -15.25
CA GLU A 638 -1.42 -29.25 -14.75
C GLU A 638 -1.49 -29.41 -13.22
N PHE A 639 -1.46 -28.29 -12.47
CA PHE A 639 -1.26 -28.32 -11.02
C PHE A 639 -2.47 -27.86 -10.19
N ALA A 640 -3.43 -27.17 -10.80
CA ALA A 640 -4.61 -26.61 -10.14
C ALA A 640 -5.82 -26.58 -11.09
N PRO A 641 -6.32 -27.74 -11.58
CA PRO A 641 -7.25 -27.82 -12.70
C PRO A 641 -8.59 -27.09 -12.48
N ASP A 642 -9.03 -26.93 -11.22
CA ASP A 642 -10.23 -26.18 -10.85
C ASP A 642 -10.03 -24.65 -10.80
N CYS A 643 -8.80 -24.17 -11.05
CA CYS A 643 -8.46 -22.76 -11.00
C CYS A 643 -9.06 -21.99 -12.18
N LEU A 644 -9.69 -20.86 -11.88
CA LEU A 644 -10.13 -19.91 -12.90
C LEU A 644 -9.04 -18.91 -13.23
N VAL A 645 -8.73 -18.71 -14.52
CA VAL A 645 -7.94 -17.58 -15.01
C VAL A 645 -8.85 -16.42 -15.40
N MET A 646 -8.63 -15.27 -14.78
CA MET A 646 -9.31 -14.00 -15.05
C MET A 646 -8.29 -12.97 -15.52
N TYR A 647 -8.63 -12.20 -16.56
CA TYR A 647 -7.84 -11.04 -17.01
C TYR A 647 -8.62 -9.74 -16.83
N ASP A 648 -8.15 -8.83 -15.96
CA ASP A 648 -8.63 -7.44 -15.94
C ASP A 648 -7.86 -6.59 -16.95
N MET A 649 -8.48 -6.39 -18.12
CA MET A 649 -7.91 -5.67 -19.25
C MET A 649 -8.12 -4.16 -19.16
N ALA A 650 -8.56 -3.58 -18.03
CA ALA A 650 -9.03 -2.20 -17.99
C ALA A 650 -8.12 -1.17 -18.68
N HIS A 651 -6.80 -1.27 -18.54
CA HIS A 651 -5.85 -0.36 -19.18
C HIS A 651 -5.60 -0.65 -20.67
N VAL A 652 -5.76 -1.89 -21.11
CA VAL A 652 -5.43 -2.37 -22.46
C VAL A 652 -6.66 -2.86 -23.24
N LEU A 653 -7.87 -2.61 -22.74
CA LEU A 653 -9.12 -3.08 -23.32
C LEU A 653 -9.30 -2.60 -24.76
N GLY A 654 -8.93 -1.34 -25.05
CA GLY A 654 -8.96 -0.78 -26.41
C GLY A 654 -7.90 -1.35 -27.36
N LEU A 655 -6.97 -2.14 -26.82
CA LEU A 655 -5.94 -2.86 -27.56
C LEU A 655 -6.29 -4.35 -27.73
N TYR A 656 -7.45 -4.82 -27.27
CA TYR A 656 -7.90 -6.19 -27.49
C TYR A 656 -7.87 -6.53 -28.99
N GLY A 657 -7.23 -7.64 -29.33
CA GLY A 657 -7.09 -8.08 -30.70
C GLY A 657 -5.63 -8.33 -31.11
N PRO A 658 -5.39 -8.63 -32.39
CA PRO A 658 -4.11 -9.12 -32.88
C PRO A 658 -2.96 -8.11 -32.79
N CYS A 659 -3.26 -6.81 -32.62
CA CYS A 659 -2.22 -5.79 -32.44
C CYS A 659 -1.52 -5.90 -31.07
N PHE A 660 -2.20 -6.45 -30.05
CA PHE A 660 -1.65 -6.59 -28.71
C PHE A 660 -1.92 -7.99 -28.13
N GLN A 661 -3.14 -8.29 -27.68
CA GLN A 661 -3.44 -9.52 -26.94
C GLN A 661 -4.91 -9.93 -27.04
N GLU A 662 -5.18 -11.24 -27.04
CA GLU A 662 -6.54 -11.82 -27.08
C GLU A 662 -6.73 -12.85 -25.94
N PRO A 663 -6.90 -12.41 -24.67
CA PRO A 663 -6.84 -13.31 -23.51
C PRO A 663 -7.84 -14.47 -23.50
N LEU A 664 -9.04 -14.29 -24.06
CA LEU A 664 -10.03 -15.38 -24.16
C LEU A 664 -9.53 -16.51 -25.08
N LYS A 665 -8.85 -16.17 -26.19
CA LYS A 665 -8.22 -17.16 -27.08
C LYS A 665 -6.98 -17.80 -26.45
N GLU A 666 -6.31 -17.07 -25.56
CA GLU A 666 -5.12 -17.54 -24.85
C GLU A 666 -5.46 -18.39 -23.61
N GLY A 667 -6.74 -18.55 -23.26
CA GLY A 667 -7.21 -19.45 -22.21
C GLY A 667 -7.70 -18.80 -20.92
N ALA A 668 -7.89 -17.48 -20.88
CA ALA A 668 -8.64 -16.85 -19.80
C ALA A 668 -10.13 -17.21 -19.89
N HIS A 669 -10.77 -17.53 -18.78
CA HIS A 669 -12.22 -17.81 -18.77
C HIS A 669 -13.06 -16.54 -18.75
N ILE A 670 -12.52 -15.49 -18.13
CA ILE A 670 -13.22 -14.23 -17.87
C ILE A 670 -12.28 -13.08 -18.20
N VAL A 671 -12.79 -12.13 -18.98
CA VAL A 671 -12.18 -10.80 -19.15
C VAL A 671 -13.07 -9.78 -18.47
N THR A 672 -12.48 -8.93 -17.64
CA THR A 672 -13.13 -7.71 -17.15
C THR A 672 -12.41 -6.49 -17.67
N GLY A 673 -13.07 -5.33 -17.66
CA GLY A 673 -12.41 -4.12 -18.11
C GLY A 673 -13.16 -2.83 -17.78
N SER A 674 -12.48 -1.72 -18.06
CA SER A 674 -13.04 -0.37 -18.04
C SER A 674 -13.18 0.13 -19.46
N THR A 675 -14.31 0.73 -19.79
CA THR A 675 -14.64 1.16 -21.16
C THR A 675 -14.25 2.61 -21.46
N HIS A 676 -13.36 3.22 -20.68
CA HIS A 676 -13.02 4.67 -20.72
C HIS A 676 -11.52 4.96 -20.62
N LYS A 677 -10.67 3.97 -20.92
CA LYS A 677 -9.20 4.11 -20.91
C LYS A 677 -8.69 4.06 -22.36
N THR A 678 -7.88 3.05 -22.71
CA THR A 678 -7.57 2.78 -24.13
C THR A 678 -8.82 2.45 -24.92
N TYR A 679 -9.81 1.79 -24.32
CA TYR A 679 -11.15 1.73 -24.89
C TYR A 679 -11.83 3.09 -24.66
N PHE A 680 -12.07 3.83 -25.75
CA PHE A 680 -12.40 5.26 -25.68
C PHE A 680 -13.89 5.58 -25.55
N GLY A 681 -14.61 4.77 -24.76
CA GLY A 681 -16.04 4.92 -24.48
C GLY A 681 -16.36 5.65 -23.17
N THR A 682 -17.54 5.36 -22.61
CA THR A 682 -18.02 6.01 -21.37
C THR A 682 -17.51 5.34 -20.12
N GLN A 683 -17.56 6.05 -18.99
CA GLN A 683 -17.08 5.56 -17.69
C GLN A 683 -17.95 4.43 -17.15
N ARG A 684 -17.75 3.22 -17.68
CA ARG A 684 -18.46 1.99 -17.32
C ARG A 684 -17.46 0.82 -17.25
N GLY A 685 -17.98 -0.37 -16.96
CA GLY A 685 -17.23 -1.62 -17.01
C GLY A 685 -17.82 -2.59 -18.02
N VAL A 686 -17.15 -3.71 -18.21
CA VAL A 686 -17.66 -4.86 -18.97
C VAL A 686 -17.11 -6.15 -18.35
N ILE A 687 -17.91 -7.22 -18.41
CA ILE A 687 -17.47 -8.59 -18.15
C ILE A 687 -17.76 -9.39 -19.43
N ALA A 688 -16.76 -10.14 -19.91
CA ALA A 688 -16.84 -10.94 -21.11
C ALA A 688 -16.37 -12.37 -20.82
N SER A 689 -17.01 -13.34 -21.47
CA SER A 689 -16.67 -14.76 -21.38
C SER A 689 -17.03 -15.50 -22.66
N ASP A 690 -16.36 -16.62 -22.88
CA ASP A 690 -16.69 -17.54 -23.96
C ASP A 690 -17.09 -18.92 -23.40
N PHE A 691 -17.92 -18.98 -22.37
CA PHE A 691 -18.56 -20.23 -21.95
C PHE A 691 -19.69 -20.64 -22.93
N GLN A 692 -19.83 -21.94 -23.19
CA GLN A 692 -21.01 -22.57 -23.82
C GLN A 692 -22.02 -22.99 -22.75
N GLU A 693 -23.29 -23.08 -23.10
CA GLU A 693 -24.33 -23.54 -22.16
C GLU A 693 -24.05 -24.96 -21.65
N GLU A 694 -23.39 -25.77 -22.47
CA GLU A 694 -22.99 -27.13 -22.16
C GLU A 694 -21.73 -27.21 -21.29
N ASP A 695 -20.99 -26.11 -21.12
CA ASP A 695 -19.78 -26.09 -20.30
C ASP A 695 -20.13 -26.29 -18.82
N PRO A 696 -19.40 -27.14 -18.08
CA PRO A 696 -19.60 -27.27 -16.64
C PRO A 696 -19.46 -25.95 -15.86
N GLY A 697 -18.73 -24.99 -16.44
CA GLY A 697 -18.52 -23.65 -15.92
C GLY A 697 -19.65 -22.66 -16.22
N TYR A 698 -20.61 -22.96 -17.08
CA TYR A 698 -21.63 -22.00 -17.52
C TYR A 698 -22.47 -21.41 -16.38
N GLY A 699 -22.73 -22.21 -15.34
CA GLY A 699 -23.43 -21.73 -14.14
C GLY A 699 -22.71 -20.57 -13.42
N LEU A 700 -21.42 -20.35 -13.67
CA LEU A 700 -20.70 -19.16 -13.21
C LEU A 700 -21.11 -17.92 -14.02
N TRP A 701 -21.31 -18.05 -15.33
CA TRP A 701 -21.82 -16.96 -16.17
C TRP A 701 -23.23 -16.55 -15.75
N GLU A 702 -24.12 -17.52 -15.52
CA GLU A 702 -25.46 -17.23 -14.96
C GLU A 702 -25.37 -16.54 -13.58
N ALA A 703 -24.37 -16.89 -12.77
CA ALA A 703 -24.10 -16.20 -11.52
C ALA A 703 -23.61 -14.75 -11.76
N VAL A 704 -22.82 -14.48 -12.80
CA VAL A 704 -22.38 -13.11 -13.16
C VAL A 704 -23.60 -12.22 -13.46
N GLN A 705 -24.55 -12.70 -14.27
CA GLN A 705 -25.76 -11.93 -14.58
C GLN A 705 -26.58 -11.65 -13.30
N ARG A 706 -26.85 -12.69 -12.48
CA ARG A 706 -27.62 -12.56 -11.22
C ARG A 706 -26.93 -11.69 -10.16
N ARG A 707 -25.60 -11.68 -10.11
CA ARG A 707 -24.83 -10.88 -9.16
C ARG A 707 -24.53 -9.48 -9.69
N THR A 708 -24.69 -9.25 -10.99
CA THR A 708 -24.75 -7.90 -11.56
C THR A 708 -26.09 -7.25 -11.20
N PHE A 709 -27.23 -7.84 -11.60
CA PHE A 709 -28.55 -7.41 -11.16
C PHE A 709 -29.34 -8.58 -10.56
N PRO A 710 -29.93 -8.42 -9.36
CA PRO A 710 -29.99 -7.22 -8.52
C PRO A 710 -28.79 -7.05 -7.57
N GLY A 711 -27.69 -7.78 -7.79
CA GLY A 711 -26.60 -7.87 -6.80
C GLY A 711 -25.70 -6.63 -6.66
N SER A 712 -25.33 -5.99 -7.77
CA SER A 712 -24.31 -4.92 -7.81
C SER A 712 -24.83 -3.59 -8.35
N VAL A 713 -25.89 -3.63 -9.16
CA VAL A 713 -26.59 -2.45 -9.67
C VAL A 713 -28.08 -2.53 -9.34
N SER A 714 -28.70 -1.37 -9.15
CA SER A 714 -30.15 -1.21 -9.25
C SER A 714 -30.46 -0.78 -10.69
N ASN A 715 -30.37 0.51 -11.00
CA ASN A 715 -30.28 1.03 -12.36
C ASN A 715 -28.81 1.15 -12.81
N HIS A 716 -28.55 1.08 -14.11
CA HIS A 716 -27.18 0.97 -14.65
C HIS A 716 -26.73 2.19 -15.49
N HIS A 717 -27.19 3.40 -15.12
CA HIS A 717 -26.75 4.68 -15.70
C HIS A 717 -26.95 4.79 -17.23
N LEU A 718 -28.20 4.93 -17.64
CA LEU A 718 -28.64 4.72 -19.03
C LEU A 718 -28.11 5.78 -20.02
N GLY A 719 -27.90 7.03 -19.59
CA GLY A 719 -27.25 8.04 -20.43
C GLY A 719 -25.87 7.58 -20.90
N THR A 720 -25.01 7.17 -19.95
CA THR A 720 -23.68 6.66 -20.28
C THR A 720 -23.71 5.33 -21.04
N LEU A 721 -24.77 4.53 -20.93
CA LEU A 721 -24.98 3.32 -21.74
C LEU A 721 -25.18 3.70 -23.23
N THR A 722 -26.03 4.70 -23.51
CA THR A 722 -26.26 5.19 -24.88
C THR A 722 -24.99 5.76 -25.50
N GLY A 723 -24.22 6.56 -24.76
CA GLY A 723 -22.91 7.04 -25.23
C GLY A 723 -21.90 5.92 -25.44
N LEU A 724 -21.97 4.83 -24.65
CA LEU A 724 -21.08 3.68 -24.80
C LEU A 724 -21.36 2.91 -26.09
N LEU A 725 -22.64 2.73 -26.45
CA LEU A 725 -23.02 2.12 -27.72
C LEU A 725 -22.41 2.88 -28.90
N PHE A 726 -22.56 4.20 -28.91
CA PHE A 726 -21.96 5.02 -29.98
C PHE A 726 -20.43 4.88 -30.02
N SER A 727 -19.79 4.85 -28.85
CA SER A 727 -18.34 4.66 -28.76
C SER A 727 -17.90 3.25 -29.17
N ALA A 728 -18.78 2.24 -29.05
CA ALA A 728 -18.52 0.88 -29.53
C ALA A 728 -18.54 0.81 -31.06
N TYR A 729 -19.46 1.53 -31.71
CA TYR A 729 -19.43 1.70 -33.17
C TYR A 729 -18.12 2.35 -33.63
N GLU A 730 -17.70 3.43 -32.97
CA GLU A 730 -16.41 4.07 -33.25
C GLU A 730 -15.23 3.09 -33.03
N MET A 731 -15.22 2.37 -31.91
CA MET A 731 -14.15 1.40 -31.63
C MET A 731 -14.07 0.32 -32.70
N ASN A 732 -15.18 -0.34 -33.04
CA ASN A 732 -15.18 -1.40 -34.05
C ASN A 732 -14.81 -0.89 -35.44
N HIS A 733 -15.17 0.36 -35.77
CA HIS A 733 -14.78 0.99 -37.04
C HIS A 733 -13.28 1.33 -37.09
N PHE A 734 -12.72 1.90 -36.02
CA PHE A 734 -11.37 2.47 -36.02
C PHE A 734 -10.28 1.58 -35.39
N LYS A 735 -10.62 0.47 -34.71
CA LYS A 735 -9.70 -0.31 -33.86
C LYS A 735 -8.36 -0.62 -34.51
N THR A 736 -8.33 -1.10 -35.75
CA THR A 736 -7.09 -1.53 -36.40
C THR A 736 -6.09 -0.38 -36.57
N GLY A 737 -6.55 0.80 -37.00
CA GLY A 737 -5.69 1.97 -37.16
C GLY A 737 -5.29 2.58 -35.82
N TYR A 738 -6.25 2.70 -34.91
CA TYR A 738 -6.03 3.24 -33.57
C TYR A 738 -5.00 2.40 -32.78
N GLN A 739 -5.19 1.09 -32.71
CA GLN A 739 -4.32 0.20 -31.93
C GLN A 739 -2.86 0.24 -32.43
N LYS A 740 -2.66 0.20 -33.76
CA LYS A 740 -1.32 0.32 -34.36
C LYS A 740 -0.67 1.66 -34.03
N SER A 741 -1.43 2.75 -34.13
CA SER A 741 -0.94 4.11 -33.84
C SER A 741 -0.57 4.27 -32.37
N VAL A 742 -1.41 3.78 -31.45
CA VAL A 742 -1.13 3.86 -30.02
C VAL A 742 0.16 3.12 -29.64
N ILE A 743 0.37 1.90 -30.14
CA ILE A 743 1.57 1.12 -29.82
C ILE A 743 2.83 1.76 -30.44
N SER A 744 2.78 2.17 -31.70
CA SER A 744 3.91 2.83 -32.38
C SER A 744 4.27 4.16 -31.71
N ASN A 745 3.28 5.00 -31.40
CA ASN A 745 3.47 6.25 -30.68
C ASN A 745 4.09 6.05 -29.30
N ALA A 746 3.66 5.03 -28.54
CA ALA A 746 4.22 4.75 -27.21
C ALA A 746 5.70 4.35 -27.31
N LYS A 747 6.05 3.51 -28.27
CA LYS A 747 7.45 3.10 -28.55
C LYS A 747 8.31 4.29 -28.98
N ALA A 748 7.80 5.12 -29.89
CA ALA A 748 8.50 6.33 -30.34
C ALA A 748 8.71 7.33 -29.19
N PHE A 749 7.69 7.53 -28.36
CA PHE A 749 7.77 8.41 -27.20
C PHE A 749 8.80 7.91 -26.17
N ALA A 750 8.77 6.62 -25.84
CA ALA A 750 9.73 6.01 -24.93
C ALA A 750 11.17 6.14 -25.43
N GLY A 751 11.41 5.82 -26.71
CA GLY A 751 12.73 6.00 -27.34
C GLY A 751 13.20 7.45 -27.29
N ALA A 752 12.34 8.40 -27.64
CA ALA A 752 12.66 9.82 -27.66
C ALA A 752 12.98 10.39 -26.26
N LEU A 753 12.24 9.98 -25.23
CA LEU A 753 12.54 10.38 -23.85
C LEU A 753 13.93 9.87 -23.43
N LYS A 754 14.28 8.64 -23.82
CA LYS A 754 15.61 8.07 -23.58
C LYS A 754 16.71 8.83 -24.31
N GLU A 755 16.50 9.17 -25.58
CA GLU A 755 17.45 9.96 -26.40
C GLU A 755 17.69 11.36 -25.81
N ASN A 756 16.67 11.96 -25.18
CA ASN A 756 16.79 13.21 -24.42
C ASN A 756 17.44 13.01 -23.02
N GLY A 757 17.92 11.81 -22.73
CA GLY A 757 18.66 11.43 -21.53
C GLY A 757 17.80 11.39 -20.28
N LEU A 758 16.53 11.04 -20.40
CA LEU A 758 15.65 10.69 -19.28
C LEU A 758 15.72 9.18 -18.99
N ASN A 759 15.39 8.79 -17.76
CA ASN A 759 15.46 7.39 -17.32
C ASN A 759 14.15 6.65 -17.57
N VAL A 760 13.99 6.08 -18.77
CA VAL A 760 12.81 5.30 -19.18
C VAL A 760 12.94 3.86 -18.67
N ALA A 761 11.90 3.35 -18.01
CA ALA A 761 11.86 1.97 -17.53
C ALA A 761 11.28 1.03 -18.61
N GLY A 762 11.61 -0.27 -18.51
CA GLY A 762 11.20 -1.30 -19.46
C GLY A 762 12.36 -1.85 -20.27
N ASP A 763 12.07 -2.78 -21.17
CA ASP A 763 13.07 -3.51 -21.96
C ASP A 763 13.40 -2.76 -23.27
N PRO A 764 14.65 -2.28 -23.47
CA PRO A 764 15.04 -1.61 -24.71
C PRO A 764 14.85 -2.46 -25.98
N ALA A 765 14.88 -3.80 -25.88
CA ALA A 765 14.74 -4.70 -27.02
C ALA A 765 13.35 -4.63 -27.68
N ILE A 766 12.33 -4.20 -26.94
CA ILE A 766 10.97 -3.97 -27.45
C ILE A 766 10.64 -2.48 -27.61
N SER A 767 11.63 -1.60 -27.51
CA SER A 767 11.45 -0.15 -27.37
C SER A 767 10.69 0.23 -26.10
N TYR A 768 11.05 -0.41 -24.98
CA TYR A 768 10.59 -0.17 -23.61
C TYR A 768 9.14 -0.56 -23.27
N THR A 769 8.24 -0.68 -24.25
CA THR A 769 6.83 -0.98 -23.99
C THR A 769 6.16 -1.72 -25.15
N ASP A 770 5.29 -2.68 -24.84
CA ASP A 770 4.38 -3.33 -25.79
C ASP A 770 2.95 -2.74 -25.77
N THR A 771 2.71 -1.71 -24.95
CA THR A 771 1.37 -1.17 -24.68
C THR A 771 1.27 0.31 -25.06
N HIS A 772 0.25 0.99 -24.54
CA HIS A 772 0.11 2.44 -24.66
C HIS A 772 0.88 3.24 -23.59
N GLN A 773 1.51 2.56 -22.62
CA GLN A 773 2.12 3.22 -21.47
C GLN A 773 3.62 3.39 -21.64
N VAL A 774 4.14 4.47 -21.05
CA VAL A 774 5.57 4.74 -20.89
C VAL A 774 5.84 5.10 -19.43
N ILE A 775 6.85 4.48 -18.83
CA ILE A 775 7.23 4.70 -17.43
C ILE A 775 8.54 5.47 -17.37
N LEU A 776 8.55 6.58 -16.64
CA LEU A 776 9.72 7.42 -16.46
C LEU A 776 10.13 7.45 -14.98
N ASN A 777 11.32 6.94 -14.68
CA ASN A 777 11.91 7.00 -13.36
C ASN A 777 12.47 8.41 -13.12
N VAL A 778 11.97 9.10 -12.10
CA VAL A 778 12.37 10.46 -11.72
C VAL A 778 13.10 10.53 -10.38
N GLY A 779 13.24 9.39 -9.70
CA GLY A 779 13.98 9.20 -8.45
C GLY A 779 13.06 9.12 -7.23
N TYR A 780 13.49 8.34 -6.23
CA TYR A 780 12.73 8.03 -5.01
C TYR A 780 12.09 9.27 -4.36
N GLY A 781 10.78 9.23 -4.12
CA GLY A 781 10.02 10.32 -3.49
C GLY A 781 9.86 11.59 -4.34
N LYS A 782 10.32 11.62 -5.60
CA LYS A 782 10.27 12.82 -6.46
C LYS A 782 9.05 12.86 -7.39
N GLY A 783 8.30 11.77 -7.52
CA GLY A 783 7.18 11.63 -8.47
C GLY A 783 6.18 12.78 -8.40
N ALA A 784 5.61 13.03 -7.21
CA ALA A 784 4.63 14.10 -7.02
C ALA A 784 5.16 15.50 -7.34
N LYS A 785 6.42 15.80 -6.98
CA LYS A 785 7.07 17.09 -7.27
C LYS A 785 7.21 17.31 -8.78
N ILE A 786 7.69 16.31 -9.51
CA ILE A 786 7.90 16.41 -10.96
C ILE A 786 6.55 16.45 -11.70
N ALA A 787 5.56 15.66 -11.29
CA ALA A 787 4.22 15.71 -11.86
C ALA A 787 3.59 17.10 -11.71
N ARG A 788 3.74 17.76 -10.54
CA ARG A 788 3.25 19.13 -10.34
C ARG A 788 3.99 20.18 -11.16
N MET A 789 5.29 19.97 -11.38
CA MET A 789 6.08 20.83 -12.27
C MET A 789 5.60 20.72 -13.72
N LEU A 790 5.30 19.51 -14.19
CA LEU A 790 4.70 19.26 -15.50
C LEU A 790 3.30 19.88 -15.60
N GLU A 791 2.45 19.71 -14.59
CA GLU A 791 1.08 20.25 -14.56
C GLU A 791 1.08 21.78 -14.67
N LYS A 792 1.99 22.48 -13.99
CA LYS A 792 2.17 23.94 -14.11
C LYS A 792 2.55 24.39 -15.52
N ASN A 793 3.09 23.50 -16.34
CA ASN A 793 3.44 23.71 -17.75
C ASN A 793 2.46 23.02 -18.71
N ASN A 794 1.23 22.75 -18.26
CA ASN A 794 0.15 22.17 -19.06
C ASN A 794 0.43 20.75 -19.60
N ILE A 795 1.29 19.98 -18.94
CA ILE A 795 1.47 18.54 -19.19
C ILE A 795 0.99 17.77 -17.97
N ILE A 796 -0.06 16.97 -18.10
CA ILE A 796 -0.54 16.17 -16.97
C ILE A 796 -0.15 14.70 -17.11
N VAL A 797 0.30 14.15 -16.00
CA VAL A 797 0.81 12.79 -15.86
C VAL A 797 0.32 12.20 -14.54
N ASN A 798 0.48 10.90 -14.37
CA ASN A 798 0.23 10.24 -13.09
C ASN A 798 1.57 9.87 -12.45
N TYR A 799 1.90 10.42 -11.27
CA TYR A 799 3.03 9.90 -10.51
C TYR A 799 2.65 8.54 -9.91
N GLN A 800 3.61 7.62 -9.82
CA GLN A 800 3.36 6.22 -9.50
C GLN A 800 4.56 5.64 -8.75
N ALA A 801 4.28 4.78 -7.77
CA ALA A 801 5.30 3.95 -7.14
C ALA A 801 5.70 2.79 -8.06
N THR A 802 6.99 2.59 -8.19
CA THR A 802 7.62 1.44 -8.84
C THR A 802 7.74 0.27 -7.85
N PRO A 803 8.16 -0.91 -8.32
CA PRO A 803 8.44 -2.06 -7.44
C PRO A 803 9.51 -1.79 -6.36
N ALA A 804 10.31 -0.74 -6.51
CA ALA A 804 11.38 -0.37 -5.58
C ALA A 804 10.93 0.52 -4.41
N GLU A 805 9.66 0.97 -4.40
CA GLU A 805 9.14 1.89 -3.38
C GLU A 805 7.98 1.29 -2.58
N GLU A 806 7.79 1.82 -1.36
CA GLU A 806 6.83 1.31 -0.37
C GLU A 806 5.37 1.55 -0.76
N GLY A 807 5.13 2.57 -1.58
CA GLY A 807 3.78 2.97 -1.95
C GLY A 807 3.75 4.33 -2.61
N PHE A 808 2.53 4.75 -2.96
CA PHE A 808 2.25 5.93 -3.79
C PHE A 808 2.88 7.24 -3.26
N THR A 809 2.94 7.39 -1.95
CA THR A 809 3.51 8.56 -1.28
C THR A 809 5.03 8.66 -1.43
N ALA A 810 5.71 7.55 -1.68
CA ALA A 810 7.14 7.46 -1.97
C ALA A 810 7.46 7.40 -3.48
N SER A 811 6.45 7.64 -4.34
CA SER A 811 6.55 7.47 -5.80
C SER A 811 7.86 7.98 -6.41
N GLY A 812 8.58 7.07 -7.06
CA GLY A 812 9.83 7.35 -7.77
C GLY A 812 9.68 7.54 -9.27
N ALA A 813 8.47 7.37 -9.83
CA ALA A 813 8.23 7.40 -11.26
C ALA A 813 6.99 8.20 -11.69
N LEU A 814 6.92 8.46 -12.99
CA LEU A 814 5.76 8.95 -13.71
C LEU A 814 5.27 7.84 -14.63
N ARG A 815 3.98 7.56 -14.57
CA ARG A 815 3.26 6.67 -15.47
C ARG A 815 2.52 7.53 -16.48
N MET A 816 2.90 7.39 -17.74
CA MET A 816 2.38 8.17 -18.87
C MET A 816 1.71 7.25 -19.88
N GLY A 817 0.79 7.78 -20.69
CA GLY A 817 0.18 7.08 -21.81
C GLY A 817 -0.11 7.99 -22.99
N VAL A 818 -0.05 7.43 -24.19
CA VAL A 818 -0.14 8.19 -25.45
C VAL A 818 -1.55 8.21 -26.06
N SER A 819 -2.48 7.42 -25.52
CA SER A 819 -3.74 7.07 -26.18
C SER A 819 -4.64 8.26 -26.48
N GLU A 820 -4.84 9.17 -25.54
CA GLU A 820 -5.71 10.33 -25.76
C GLU A 820 -5.15 11.26 -26.83
N MET A 821 -3.87 11.57 -26.76
CA MET A 821 -3.24 12.46 -27.73
C MET A 821 -3.11 11.82 -29.12
N THR A 822 -2.97 10.48 -29.18
CA THR A 822 -3.11 9.72 -30.43
C THR A 822 -4.52 9.89 -31.01
N ARG A 823 -5.56 9.96 -30.15
CA ARG A 823 -6.94 10.25 -30.58
C ARG A 823 -7.10 11.63 -31.20
N PHE A 824 -6.30 12.59 -30.77
CA PHE A 824 -6.22 13.95 -31.32
C PHE A 824 -5.24 14.08 -32.50
N GLY A 825 -4.73 12.96 -33.03
CA GLY A 825 -3.93 12.95 -34.26
C GLY A 825 -2.43 13.11 -34.07
N MET A 826 -1.90 13.06 -32.83
CA MET A 826 -0.44 12.99 -32.65
C MET A 826 0.12 11.68 -33.19
N GLU A 827 1.22 11.77 -33.93
CA GLU A 827 2.00 10.67 -34.49
C GLU A 827 3.38 10.57 -33.82
N GLU A 828 4.20 9.60 -34.25
CA GLU A 828 5.52 9.33 -33.67
C GLU A 828 6.42 10.57 -33.63
N LYS A 829 6.40 11.39 -34.69
CA LYS A 829 7.21 12.64 -34.79
C LYS A 829 6.79 13.67 -33.75
N ASP A 830 5.51 13.72 -33.40
CA ASP A 830 4.94 14.70 -32.48
C ASP A 830 5.25 14.30 -31.04
N PHE A 831 5.20 13.00 -30.73
CA PHE A 831 5.68 12.49 -29.45
C PHE A 831 7.20 12.66 -29.28
N LYS A 832 7.99 12.56 -30.36
CA LYS A 832 9.42 12.89 -30.33
C LYS A 832 9.64 14.38 -29.98
N ALA A 833 8.88 15.28 -30.58
CA ALA A 833 8.95 16.71 -30.26
C ALA A 833 8.53 17.01 -28.80
N LEU A 834 7.46 16.37 -28.33
CA LEU A 834 7.02 16.49 -26.93
C LEU A 834 8.08 15.99 -25.94
N ALA A 835 8.78 14.91 -26.26
CA ALA A 835 9.86 14.38 -25.41
C ALA A 835 11.02 15.37 -25.24
N VAL A 836 11.32 16.19 -26.26
CA VAL A 836 12.32 17.27 -26.17
C VAL A 836 11.88 18.33 -25.17
N LEU A 837 10.65 18.83 -25.28
CA LEU A 837 10.09 19.83 -24.34
C LEU A 837 10.07 19.30 -22.90
N MET A 838 9.69 18.04 -22.72
CA MET A 838 9.74 17.39 -21.41
C MET A 838 11.18 17.24 -20.89
N GLY A 839 12.14 16.94 -21.75
CA GLY A 839 13.56 16.90 -21.41
C GLY A 839 14.08 18.26 -20.93
N ASP A 840 13.73 19.33 -21.64
CA ASP A 840 14.10 20.71 -21.28
C ASP A 840 13.51 21.11 -19.91
N LEU A 841 12.25 20.77 -19.65
CA LEU A 841 11.63 21.06 -18.35
C LEU A 841 12.22 20.21 -17.22
N ILE A 842 12.27 18.88 -17.38
CA ILE A 842 12.63 17.96 -16.29
C ILE A 842 14.11 18.04 -15.95
N LYS A 843 15.00 18.16 -16.94
CA LYS A 843 16.46 18.16 -16.72
C LYS A 843 17.04 19.55 -16.58
N LYS A 844 16.56 20.51 -17.39
CA LYS A 844 17.15 21.87 -17.45
C LYS A 844 16.33 22.89 -16.65
N GLY A 845 15.11 22.55 -16.22
CA GLY A 845 14.24 23.48 -15.49
C GLY A 845 13.68 24.60 -16.37
N ILE A 846 13.72 24.46 -17.69
CA ILE A 846 13.23 25.46 -18.64
C ILE A 846 11.70 25.36 -18.66
N ALA A 847 11.01 26.46 -18.36
CA ALA A 847 9.54 26.50 -18.47
C ALA A 847 9.13 26.36 -19.94
N VAL A 848 8.12 25.55 -20.22
CA VAL A 848 7.67 25.20 -21.58
C VAL A 848 6.17 25.44 -21.79
N LYS A 849 5.53 26.19 -20.89
CA LYS A 849 4.07 26.33 -20.88
C LYS A 849 3.53 26.92 -22.17
N ASP A 850 4.15 27.98 -22.68
CA ASP A 850 3.67 28.68 -23.87
C ASP A 850 3.92 27.85 -25.14
N GLU A 851 5.04 27.14 -25.20
CA GLU A 851 5.37 26.16 -26.24
C GLU A 851 4.35 25.02 -26.25
N ILE A 852 3.94 24.52 -25.09
CA ILE A 852 2.94 23.46 -24.97
C ILE A 852 1.55 23.96 -25.40
N ILE A 853 1.16 25.18 -25.04
CA ILE A 853 -0.12 25.76 -25.50
C ILE A 853 -0.12 25.88 -27.03
N LYS A 854 0.99 26.36 -27.62
CA LYS A 854 1.16 26.48 -29.07
C LYS A 854 1.12 25.09 -29.74
N PHE A 855 1.88 24.14 -29.22
CA PHE A 855 1.94 22.76 -29.71
C PHE A 855 0.56 22.09 -29.66
N ARG A 856 -0.22 22.33 -28.59
CA ARG A 856 -1.58 21.79 -28.46
C ARG A 856 -2.56 22.32 -29.51
N GLN A 857 -2.35 23.51 -30.08
CA GLN A 857 -3.25 24.08 -31.09
C GLN A 857 -3.30 23.25 -32.38
N ASP A 858 -2.23 22.51 -32.69
CA ASP A 858 -2.16 21.67 -33.89
C ASP A 858 -3.00 20.38 -33.76
N PHE A 859 -3.51 20.08 -32.56
CA PHE A 859 -4.17 18.81 -32.24
C PHE A 859 -5.58 18.98 -31.64
N LEU A 860 -6.31 20.04 -32.00
CA LEU A 860 -7.65 20.28 -31.44
C LEU A 860 -8.75 19.39 -32.03
N ASP A 861 -8.56 18.90 -33.26
CA ASP A 861 -9.52 18.03 -33.95
C ASP A 861 -9.26 16.54 -33.65
N MET A 862 -10.31 15.81 -33.27
CA MET A 862 -10.23 14.39 -32.94
C MET A 862 -10.30 13.53 -34.21
N GLN A 863 -9.42 12.52 -34.34
CA GLN A 863 -9.25 11.72 -35.56
C GLN A 863 -9.93 10.35 -35.49
N PHE A 864 -9.76 9.59 -34.40
CA PHE A 864 -10.43 8.29 -34.22
C PHE A 864 -11.85 8.47 -33.63
N CYS A 865 -12.70 9.15 -34.38
CA CYS A 865 -14.13 9.32 -34.14
C CYS A 865 -14.84 9.64 -35.47
N PHE A 866 -16.16 9.45 -35.51
CA PHE A 866 -16.96 9.95 -36.63
C PHE A 866 -16.93 11.49 -36.64
N LYS A 867 -16.93 12.11 -37.83
CA LYS A 867 -16.80 13.56 -37.95
C LYS A 867 -18.15 14.23 -37.71
N GLU A 868 -18.15 15.34 -36.98
CA GLU A 868 -19.39 16.07 -36.64
C GLU A 868 -20.16 16.50 -37.90
N SER A 869 -19.43 16.88 -38.96
CA SER A 869 -19.99 17.26 -40.26
C SER A 869 -20.82 16.15 -40.92
N GLU A 870 -20.59 14.88 -40.57
CA GLU A 870 -21.35 13.75 -41.11
C GLU A 870 -22.73 13.60 -40.42
N PHE A 871 -22.92 14.24 -39.26
CA PHE A 871 -24.11 14.09 -38.40
C PHE A 871 -24.71 15.44 -37.95
N GLU A 872 -24.36 16.54 -38.61
CA GLU A 872 -24.62 17.90 -38.14
C GLU A 872 -26.11 18.16 -37.86
N ASP A 873 -27.01 17.74 -38.76
CA ASP A 873 -28.46 17.93 -38.62
C ASP A 873 -29.03 17.19 -37.40
N VAL A 874 -28.55 15.96 -37.16
CA VAL A 874 -28.96 15.12 -36.03
C VAL A 874 -28.39 15.67 -34.72
N ALA A 875 -27.12 16.11 -34.72
CA ALA A 875 -26.46 16.71 -33.56
C ALA A 875 -27.13 18.02 -33.12
N LYS A 876 -27.48 18.90 -34.07
CA LYS A 876 -28.25 20.13 -33.80
C LYS A 876 -29.64 19.83 -33.23
N SER A 877 -30.31 18.82 -33.78
CA SER A 877 -31.62 18.37 -33.29
C SER A 877 -31.53 17.87 -31.85
N LEU A 878 -30.52 17.04 -31.53
CA LEU A 878 -30.26 16.56 -30.17
C LEU A 878 -29.93 17.71 -29.21
N LEU A 879 -29.08 18.65 -29.61
CA LEU A 879 -28.73 19.81 -28.79
C LEU A 879 -29.96 20.70 -28.51
N THR A 880 -30.86 20.84 -29.48
CA THR A 880 -32.11 21.58 -29.32
C THR A 880 -33.04 20.85 -28.35
N ALA A 881 -33.13 19.51 -28.43
CA ALA A 881 -33.93 18.70 -27.52
C ALA A 881 -33.40 18.67 -26.07
N LEU A 882 -32.12 19.00 -25.85
CA LEU A 882 -31.49 19.09 -24.53
C LEU A 882 -31.77 20.43 -23.80
N LYS A 883 -32.20 21.47 -24.51
CA LYS A 883 -32.53 22.80 -23.96
C LYS A 883 -33.98 22.85 -23.55
#